data_AF-A0A432SZW7-F1
#
_entry.id   AF-A0A432SZW7-F1
#
_cell.length_a   1.000
_cell.length_b   1.000
_cell.length_c   1.000
_cell.angle_alpha   90.00
_cell.angle_beta   90.00
_cell.angle_gamma   90.00
#
_symmetry.space_group_name_H-M   'P 1'
#
loop_
_entity.id
_entity.type
_entity.pdbx_description
1 polymer ?
#
loop_
_entity_poly.entity_id
_entity_poly.type
_entity_poly.pdbx_seq_one_letter_code
_entity_poly.pdbx_strand_id
1 'polypeptide(L)'
;MFMQHKIVIVIMLITVFMVSFSILPKYMKYQPLTKNTYTSHSCHVTKKNKWSKFKEEDKDRFFIHPGEINATSGIFNFKENGFIDMDFFISNKLGDIQFTIKKNAIKLKEFILTNQHPYHLNIAINKGDIVEIIADKHGSTNSDWGRFTIHFEKGLFTYFKNLMVPLLWVILFVFLLSKKYTFFALSTYILFLLFVASEKLNFTTLDINNILTYMSIAFFITFVFIWIYQESLSLKTVKVSFISNLFLAFFVMLIPLIFMIYKLNFNLPVNKDILFAIFQSNGEESYEYIVNFISPPYIFLFLFLLSLVTFLLYFQEKKDPIPISRATLLFFLIAFSILPIMLFSQLKLPSYFLKNFHQYTIELQRFKQVQQQRKTGKIDYDASKKEKGETYIVIIGESLNKNHMGLYGYFRDTTPHLSTLATKNDLLIFNNVYSNHTHTVPVLSLSLTQANQYNHKEYYSSLSILDILNKADIDTYWISNQSMYGLWDNMVSVLAHQAKHLISLNVSIGTEIRPQKYDAALIPKIKKALEEKTNQTKVIFVHLYGNHHAYYNRYPHKTFTKYNKALKISEFGENILKNNQVNHYDNSVVYNDYVVSSILTLLQKEQGVRGLIYMSDHADDAIRAKGHSCDRFTYDMSQIPLIMWFSNSYQKIYANQYHTLLKHKEKLYSNDMFYNTLIGTFNIQTTQYNPAYDLSSTHYALKPKDALILHGQKHYIDEKNHIYWQTENAKYLLKSHQSSRIFPSHVYYIKKLKKLEYLGFKSFEIDVQWKNNHLEILDNNISTSMHLETFLSNTNLSALEKIWIDCQNIHQKNAQKILKLLQHLDKKFTLKHKVILSTDTNGSFLNSFHQNQWHTSYKIHETTIDALTQENKQKYSRKISEQIRAQGLSSLSFTSKLYPFIKHFIEPFIPNNISYHITDGPTLHSMQFQTDLHKEAYYQDKRVTIILSP
;
A
#
# COMPACT_ATOMS: atom_id res chain seq x y z
N MET A 1 -20.58 32.24 51.54
CA MET A 1 -21.59 32.59 50.52
C MET A 1 -21.14 33.72 49.58
N PHE A 2 -20.66 34.87 50.09
CA PHE A 2 -20.24 36.03 49.27
C PHE A 2 -19.12 35.74 48.23
N MET A 3 -18.11 34.93 48.56
CA MET A 3 -17.06 34.51 47.60
C MET A 3 -17.58 33.59 46.49
N GLN A 4 -18.65 32.82 46.75
CA GLN A 4 -19.17 31.82 45.81
C GLN A 4 -19.96 32.48 44.66
N HIS A 5 -20.73 33.53 44.96
CA HIS A 5 -21.41 34.31 43.91
C HIS A 5 -20.42 35.05 43.00
N LYS A 6 -19.31 35.56 43.56
CA LYS A 6 -18.25 36.21 42.76
C LYS A 6 -17.57 35.25 41.78
N ILE A 7 -17.30 34.00 42.17
CA ILE A 7 -16.69 33.00 41.27
C ILE A 7 -17.65 32.60 40.14
N VAL A 8 -18.94 32.42 40.43
CA VAL A 8 -19.94 32.15 39.38
C VAL A 8 -20.02 33.31 38.39
N ILE A 9 -20.01 34.56 38.87
CA ILE A 9 -19.99 35.76 38.02
C ILE A 9 -18.69 35.82 37.18
N VAL A 10 -17.54 35.46 37.75
CA VAL A 10 -16.27 35.38 37.01
C VAL A 10 -16.34 34.33 35.91
N ILE A 11 -16.90 33.15 36.17
CA ILE A 11 -17.08 32.12 35.13
C ILE A 11 -18.09 32.59 34.07
N MET A 12 -19.16 33.30 34.45
CA MET A 12 -20.10 33.91 33.50
C MET A 12 -19.40 34.91 32.57
N LEU A 13 -18.62 35.85 33.13
CA LEU A 13 -17.86 36.84 32.37
C LEU A 13 -16.83 36.18 31.46
N ILE A 14 -16.24 35.07 31.90
CA ILE A 14 -15.31 34.25 31.12
C ILE A 14 -15.99 33.55 29.95
N THR A 15 -17.16 32.93 30.16
CA THR A 15 -17.90 32.28 29.07
C THR A 15 -18.32 33.33 28.04
N VAL A 16 -18.82 34.48 28.49
CA VAL A 16 -19.17 35.60 27.61
C VAL A 16 -17.94 36.10 26.86
N PHE A 17 -16.79 36.21 27.54
CA PHE A 17 -15.53 36.60 26.92
C PHE A 17 -15.03 35.57 25.89
N MET A 18 -15.09 34.27 26.19
CA MET A 18 -14.75 33.20 25.24
C MET A 18 -15.60 33.28 23.99
N VAL A 19 -16.93 33.36 24.14
CA VAL A 19 -17.88 33.45 23.03
C VAL A 19 -17.62 34.72 22.22
N SER A 20 -17.44 35.86 22.88
CA SER A 20 -17.11 37.14 22.23
C SER A 20 -15.76 37.09 21.50
N PHE A 21 -14.74 36.46 22.09
CA PHE A 21 -13.41 36.28 21.51
C PHE A 21 -13.43 35.36 20.29
N SER A 22 -14.22 34.30 20.31
CA SER A 22 -14.41 33.41 19.16
C SER A 22 -15.17 34.08 18.01
N ILE A 23 -16.06 35.04 18.30
CA ILE A 23 -16.88 35.76 17.32
C ILE A 23 -16.15 37.03 16.80
N LEU A 24 -15.07 37.48 17.45
CA LEU A 24 -14.30 38.63 17.01
C LEU A 24 -13.83 38.46 15.55
N PRO A 25 -14.19 39.40 14.65
CA PRO A 25 -13.86 39.33 13.24
C PRO A 25 -12.35 39.18 12.96
N LYS A 26 -11.98 38.41 11.93
CA LYS A 26 -10.57 38.19 11.51
C LYS A 26 -9.78 39.52 11.40
N TYR A 27 -10.41 40.59 10.91
CA TYR A 27 -9.78 41.92 10.74
C TYR A 27 -9.43 42.65 12.05
N MET A 28 -10.01 42.25 13.19
CA MET A 28 -9.60 42.76 14.51
C MET A 28 -8.46 41.94 15.13
N LYS A 29 -8.20 40.73 14.62
CA LYS A 29 -7.15 39.82 15.10
C LYS A 29 -5.84 39.96 14.32
N TYR A 30 -5.91 40.41 13.06
CA TYR A 30 -4.77 40.50 12.17
C TYR A 30 -4.65 41.86 11.50
N GLN A 31 -3.43 42.36 11.34
CA GLN A 31 -3.15 43.55 10.54
C GLN A 31 -2.79 43.15 9.10
N PRO A 32 -3.20 43.93 8.08
CA PRO A 32 -2.73 43.72 6.71
C PRO A 32 -1.21 43.84 6.66
N LEU A 33 -0.55 43.05 5.82
CA LEU A 33 0.87 43.24 5.56
C LEU A 33 1.15 44.66 5.06
N THR A 34 2.30 45.22 5.46
CA THR A 34 2.78 46.50 4.94
C THR A 34 4.15 46.31 4.33
N LYS A 35 4.58 47.18 3.41
CA LYS A 35 5.94 47.12 2.83
C LYS A 35 7.06 47.31 3.86
N ASN A 36 6.71 47.72 5.08
CA ASN A 36 7.62 47.78 6.21
C ASN A 36 7.87 46.40 6.86
N THR A 37 6.92 45.45 6.73
CA THR A 37 7.01 44.12 7.37
C THR A 37 7.65 43.06 6.47
N TYR A 38 7.71 43.25 5.15
CA TYR A 38 8.30 42.26 4.24
C TYR A 38 8.87 42.86 2.94
N THR A 39 9.66 42.08 2.22
CA THR A 39 10.02 42.28 0.80
C THR A 39 9.67 41.02 0.02
N SER A 40 9.23 41.15 -1.24
CA SER A 40 8.88 40.00 -2.08
C SER A 40 9.49 40.09 -3.47
N HIS A 41 9.77 38.94 -4.05
CA HIS A 41 10.13 38.76 -5.46
C HIS A 41 9.62 37.40 -5.96
N SER A 42 9.61 37.20 -7.27
CA SER A 42 9.14 35.95 -7.89
C SER A 42 10.24 35.25 -8.66
N CYS A 43 10.23 33.92 -8.65
CA CYS A 43 11.08 33.08 -9.50
C CYS A 43 10.23 32.37 -10.57
N HIS A 44 10.89 32.03 -11.69
CA HIS A 44 10.30 31.33 -12.84
C HIS A 44 9.16 32.04 -13.59
N VAL A 45 8.96 33.35 -13.35
CA VAL A 45 8.07 34.22 -14.14
C VAL A 45 8.84 34.77 -15.35
N THR A 46 8.77 34.09 -16.49
CA THR A 46 9.53 34.48 -17.71
C THR A 46 8.71 34.32 -18.98
N LYS A 47 9.06 35.04 -20.06
CA LYS A 47 8.42 34.89 -21.38
C LYS A 47 8.49 33.46 -21.94
N LYS A 48 9.50 32.67 -21.55
CA LYS A 48 9.65 31.25 -21.94
C LYS A 48 8.69 30.33 -21.18
N ASN A 49 8.37 30.65 -19.91
CA ASN A 49 7.41 29.91 -19.10
C ASN A 49 6.01 30.52 -19.26
N LYS A 50 5.32 30.22 -20.38
CA LYS A 50 4.04 30.86 -20.73
C LYS A 50 3.01 30.77 -19.61
N TRP A 51 2.19 31.82 -19.50
CA TRP A 51 1.18 32.06 -18.46
C TRP A 51 1.68 32.16 -17.01
N SER A 52 2.97 31.89 -16.72
CA SER A 52 3.52 32.12 -15.38
C SER A 52 3.34 33.58 -14.97
N LYS A 53 2.81 33.80 -13.76
CA LYS A 53 2.54 35.14 -13.23
C LYS A 53 2.62 35.12 -11.72
N PHE A 54 3.22 36.15 -11.14
CA PHE A 54 3.14 36.46 -9.73
C PHE A 54 2.83 37.95 -9.60
N LYS A 55 1.75 38.30 -8.91
CA LYS A 55 1.32 39.70 -8.75
C LYS A 55 0.71 39.90 -7.36
N GLU A 56 1.09 41.00 -6.72
CA GLU A 56 0.39 41.54 -5.56
C GLU A 56 -0.80 42.38 -6.04
N GLU A 57 -2.02 42.00 -5.67
CA GLU A 57 -3.25 42.72 -6.08
C GLU A 57 -3.62 43.83 -5.10
N ASP A 58 -3.46 43.59 -3.80
CA ASP A 58 -3.74 44.50 -2.68
C ASP A 58 -2.81 44.15 -1.51
N LYS A 59 -2.65 45.03 -0.51
CA LYS A 59 -1.57 45.00 0.53
C LYS A 59 -1.27 43.62 1.16
N ASP A 60 -2.26 42.74 1.25
CA ASP A 60 -2.18 41.40 1.81
C ASP A 60 -2.57 40.27 0.83
N ARG A 61 -2.99 40.56 -0.40
CA ARG A 61 -3.51 39.59 -1.38
C ARG A 61 -2.57 39.40 -2.57
N PHE A 62 -2.19 38.16 -2.79
CA PHE A 62 -1.26 37.73 -3.82
C PHE A 62 -1.91 36.77 -4.80
N PHE A 63 -1.46 36.86 -6.03
CA PHE A 63 -1.92 36.09 -7.16
C PHE A 63 -0.74 35.35 -7.77
N ILE A 64 -0.88 34.04 -7.93
CA ILE A 64 0.16 33.18 -8.49
C ILE A 64 -0.44 32.24 -9.54
N HIS A 65 0.17 32.19 -10.70
CA HIS A 65 -0.18 31.27 -11.78
C HIS A 65 1.02 30.39 -12.08
N PRO A 66 0.89 29.05 -11.97
CA PRO A 66 1.95 28.14 -12.34
C PRO A 66 2.19 28.22 -13.85
N GLY A 67 3.46 28.17 -14.28
CA GLY A 67 3.78 28.19 -15.71
C GLY A 67 3.52 26.85 -16.40
N GLU A 68 3.56 26.82 -17.73
CA GLU A 68 3.44 25.56 -18.50
C GLU A 68 4.65 24.63 -18.36
N ILE A 69 5.86 25.19 -18.12
CA ILE A 69 7.12 24.44 -18.17
C ILE A 69 7.67 24.18 -16.77
N ASN A 70 7.61 25.19 -15.89
CA ASN A 70 8.14 25.12 -14.53
C ASN A 70 7.13 25.73 -13.55
N ALA A 71 7.15 25.23 -12.31
CA ALA A 71 6.42 25.82 -11.19
C ALA A 71 6.81 27.30 -10.99
N THR A 72 5.85 28.11 -10.55
CA THR A 72 6.06 29.54 -10.25
C THR A 72 6.23 29.69 -8.75
N SER A 73 7.16 30.51 -8.27
CA SER A 73 7.29 30.80 -6.84
C SER A 73 7.28 32.28 -6.48
N GLY A 74 6.68 32.58 -5.33
CA GLY A 74 6.75 33.87 -4.65
C GLY A 74 7.58 33.74 -3.38
N ILE A 75 8.63 34.55 -3.26
CA ILE A 75 9.58 34.53 -2.15
C ILE A 75 9.39 35.79 -1.31
N PHE A 76 9.20 35.60 -0.01
CA PHE A 76 8.95 36.64 0.99
C PHE A 76 10.08 36.66 2.01
N ASN A 77 10.72 37.81 2.21
CA ASN A 77 11.69 38.03 3.27
C ASN A 77 11.09 38.99 4.32
N PHE A 78 10.89 38.48 5.54
CA PHE A 78 10.20 39.19 6.61
C PHE A 78 11.15 40.01 7.49
N LYS A 79 10.75 41.25 7.78
CA LYS A 79 11.55 42.24 8.53
C LYS A 79 11.21 42.33 10.02
N GLU A 80 10.15 41.64 10.46
CA GLU A 80 9.66 41.65 11.83
C GLU A 80 9.31 40.23 12.30
N ASN A 81 9.27 40.04 13.62
CA ASN A 81 8.78 38.80 14.24
C ASN A 81 7.26 38.82 14.28
N GLY A 82 6.62 37.69 13.99
CA GLY A 82 5.17 37.56 14.06
C GLY A 82 4.68 36.20 13.57
N PHE A 83 3.39 36.13 13.27
CA PHE A 83 2.78 34.98 12.62
C PHE A 83 2.19 35.42 11.29
N ILE A 84 2.38 34.59 10.27
CA ILE A 84 1.70 34.72 8.99
C ILE A 84 0.58 33.70 8.91
N ASP A 85 -0.64 34.17 8.69
CA ASP A 85 -1.79 33.32 8.36
C ASP A 85 -2.05 33.43 6.86
N MET A 86 -2.06 32.28 6.19
CA MET A 86 -2.19 32.15 4.75
C MET A 86 -3.43 31.40 4.36
N ASP A 87 -4.31 32.06 3.63
CA ASP A 87 -5.52 31.47 3.06
C ASP A 87 -5.27 31.25 1.56
N PHE A 88 -5.24 30.01 1.08
CA PHE A 88 -5.02 29.66 -0.33
C PHE A 88 -6.34 29.33 -1.02
N PHE A 89 -6.57 29.88 -2.21
CA PHE A 89 -7.79 29.74 -2.99
C PHE A 89 -7.48 29.44 -4.46
N ILE A 90 -8.42 28.78 -5.15
CA ILE A 90 -8.43 28.62 -6.60
C ILE A 90 -9.69 29.27 -7.19
N SER A 91 -9.56 30.01 -8.29
CA SER A 91 -10.67 30.84 -8.80
C SER A 91 -11.65 30.14 -9.74
N ASN A 92 -11.42 28.89 -10.18
CA ASN A 92 -12.26 28.19 -11.18
C ASN A 92 -12.48 26.71 -10.84
N LYS A 93 -13.59 26.14 -11.37
CA LYS A 93 -14.13 24.79 -11.04
C LYS A 93 -13.40 23.59 -11.69
N LEU A 94 -12.31 23.79 -12.42
CA LEU A 94 -11.64 22.72 -13.16
C LEU A 94 -10.13 22.93 -13.09
N GLY A 95 -9.48 22.26 -12.13
CA GLY A 95 -8.02 22.13 -12.07
C GLY A 95 -7.44 22.01 -10.65
N ASP A 96 -6.35 21.25 -10.52
CA ASP A 96 -5.67 20.94 -9.27
C ASP A 96 -4.34 21.71 -9.19
N ILE A 97 -4.19 22.62 -8.22
CA ILE A 97 -2.91 23.30 -7.98
C ILE A 97 -2.22 22.66 -6.78
N GLN A 98 -0.99 22.17 -6.97
CA GLN A 98 -0.12 21.81 -5.86
C GLN A 98 0.61 23.05 -5.34
N PHE A 99 0.43 23.34 -4.06
CA PHE A 99 1.21 24.34 -3.34
C PHE A 99 2.28 23.68 -2.48
N THR A 100 3.52 24.17 -2.58
CA THR A 100 4.64 23.77 -1.70
C THR A 100 5.19 25.01 -0.99
N ILE A 101 5.23 24.97 0.34
CA ILE A 101 5.64 26.10 1.17
C ILE A 101 6.94 25.73 1.88
N LYS A 102 7.97 26.56 1.72
CA LYS A 102 9.27 26.42 2.37
C LYS A 102 9.57 27.61 3.26
N LYS A 103 10.28 27.38 4.36
CA LYS A 103 10.85 28.40 5.23
C LYS A 103 12.34 28.15 5.39
N ASN A 104 13.18 29.14 5.06
CA ASN A 104 14.64 29.04 5.06
C ASN A 104 15.13 27.76 4.34
N ALA A 105 14.61 27.53 3.13
CA ALA A 105 14.82 26.34 2.30
C ALA A 105 14.28 25.00 2.83
N ILE A 106 13.71 24.95 4.04
CA ILE A 106 13.10 23.74 4.62
C ILE A 106 11.63 23.65 4.19
N LYS A 107 11.22 22.52 3.59
CA LYS A 107 9.82 22.28 3.22
C LYS A 107 8.95 22.15 4.48
N LEU A 108 8.02 23.08 4.66
CA LEU A 108 7.07 23.09 5.78
C LEU A 108 5.79 22.33 5.43
N LYS A 109 5.24 22.57 4.25
CA LYS A 109 3.97 21.97 3.83
C LYS A 109 3.88 21.80 2.32
N GLU A 110 3.12 20.80 1.92
CA GLU A 110 2.77 20.51 0.54
C GLU A 110 1.33 20.00 0.51
N PHE A 111 0.50 20.53 -0.36
CA PHE A 111 -0.91 20.16 -0.48
C PHE A 111 -1.44 20.48 -1.88
N ILE A 112 -2.45 19.74 -2.31
CA ILE A 112 -3.14 19.95 -3.58
C ILE A 112 -4.53 20.55 -3.28
N LEU A 113 -4.86 21.65 -3.94
CA LEU A 113 -6.17 22.29 -3.87
C LEU A 113 -6.98 21.92 -5.11
N THR A 114 -8.10 21.22 -4.91
CA THR A 114 -8.96 20.66 -5.97
C THR A 114 -10.40 21.23 -5.96
N ASN A 115 -10.75 22.08 -4.98
CA ASN A 115 -12.07 22.66 -4.82
C ASN A 115 -12.03 24.10 -4.27
N GLN A 116 -13.18 24.78 -4.18
CA GLN A 116 -13.30 26.16 -3.71
C GLN A 116 -13.13 26.34 -2.19
N HIS A 117 -12.78 25.30 -1.42
CA HIS A 117 -12.55 25.45 0.00
C HIS A 117 -11.12 25.94 0.25
N PRO A 118 -10.94 27.09 0.93
CA PRO A 118 -9.62 27.60 1.19
C PRO A 118 -8.78 26.64 2.01
N TYR A 119 -7.50 26.52 1.66
CA TYR A 119 -6.53 25.88 2.52
C TYR A 119 -5.91 26.92 3.45
N HIS A 120 -5.96 26.67 4.75
CA HIS A 120 -5.45 27.59 5.76
C HIS A 120 -4.12 27.10 6.33
N LEU A 121 -3.11 27.97 6.35
CA LEU A 121 -1.77 27.67 6.86
C LEU A 121 -1.25 28.82 7.73
N ASN A 122 -0.96 28.54 8.99
CA ASN A 122 -0.33 29.49 9.91
C ASN A 122 1.15 29.13 10.13
N ILE A 123 2.04 30.11 10.03
CA ILE A 123 3.49 29.93 10.19
C ILE A 123 4.05 31.02 11.10
N ALA A 124 4.83 30.64 12.10
CA ALA A 124 5.63 31.57 12.89
C ALA A 124 6.83 32.07 12.07
N ILE A 125 7.07 33.38 12.07
CA ILE A 125 8.19 34.04 11.38
C ILE A 125 9.01 34.89 12.35
N ASN A 126 10.31 34.81 12.21
CA ASN A 126 11.28 35.68 12.83
C ASN A 126 11.80 36.68 11.80
N LYS A 127 12.30 37.81 12.27
CA LYS A 127 13.01 38.79 11.46
C LYS A 127 14.18 38.11 10.72
N GLY A 128 14.19 38.23 9.40
CA GLY A 128 15.15 37.62 8.50
C GLY A 128 14.73 36.27 7.91
N ASP A 129 13.60 35.69 8.33
CA ASP A 129 13.10 34.46 7.74
C ASP A 129 12.63 34.67 6.29
N ILE A 130 12.98 33.70 5.44
CA ILE A 130 12.58 33.64 4.04
C ILE A 130 11.50 32.56 3.89
N VAL A 131 10.31 32.95 3.42
CA VAL A 131 9.21 32.03 3.09
C VAL A 131 9.03 32.00 1.58
N GLU A 132 9.13 30.80 0.99
CA GLU A 132 8.90 30.56 -0.42
C GLU A 132 7.58 29.80 -0.60
N ILE A 133 6.70 30.32 -1.45
CA ILE A 133 5.43 29.70 -1.85
C ILE A 133 5.53 29.30 -3.31
N ILE A 134 5.45 28.00 -3.59
CA ILE A 134 5.60 27.41 -4.92
C ILE A 134 4.24 26.89 -5.37
N ALA A 135 3.82 27.20 -6.60
CA ALA A 135 2.61 26.68 -7.21
C ALA A 135 2.96 25.87 -8.48
N ASP A 136 2.41 24.65 -8.58
CA ASP A 136 2.62 23.70 -9.67
C ASP A 136 1.28 23.12 -10.18
N LYS A 137 1.18 22.79 -11.48
CA LYS A 137 -0.03 22.39 -12.19
C LYS A 137 -0.49 20.95 -11.95
N HIS A 138 0.31 20.12 -11.27
CA HIS A 138 0.01 18.71 -10.97
C HIS A 138 -0.72 17.93 -12.10
N GLY A 139 -0.35 18.19 -13.36
CA GLY A 139 -0.64 17.32 -14.51
C GLY A 139 -1.80 17.64 -15.46
N SER A 140 -2.74 18.58 -15.23
CA SER A 140 -3.98 18.53 -16.07
C SER A 140 -4.71 19.81 -16.51
N THR A 141 -4.24 21.04 -16.28
CA THR A 141 -5.07 22.23 -16.63
C THR A 141 -4.28 23.48 -17.03
N ASN A 142 -4.78 24.20 -18.05
CA ASN A 142 -4.12 25.38 -18.65
C ASN A 142 -4.56 26.73 -18.06
N SER A 143 -5.44 26.75 -17.07
CA SER A 143 -6.24 27.94 -16.72
C SER A 143 -6.39 28.22 -15.20
N ASP A 144 -5.44 27.76 -14.38
CA ASP A 144 -5.61 27.79 -12.94
C ASP A 144 -4.84 28.90 -12.24
N TRP A 145 -5.57 29.68 -11.46
CA TRP A 145 -5.05 30.80 -10.71
C TRP A 145 -5.13 30.50 -9.22
N GLY A 146 -3.97 30.51 -8.57
CA GLY A 146 -3.85 30.51 -7.12
C GLY A 146 -3.97 31.93 -6.57
N ARG A 147 -4.80 32.11 -5.54
CA ARG A 147 -4.78 33.31 -4.69
C ARG A 147 -4.31 32.91 -3.32
N PHE A 148 -3.52 33.76 -2.68
CA PHE A 148 -3.32 33.63 -1.25
C PHE A 148 -3.30 34.99 -0.56
N THR A 149 -3.85 35.03 0.64
CA THR A 149 -3.81 36.22 1.50
C THR A 149 -2.85 35.97 2.64
N ILE A 150 -1.92 36.89 2.94
CA ILE A 150 -1.06 36.81 4.11
C ILE A 150 -1.49 37.86 5.15
N HIS A 151 -1.88 37.39 6.33
CA HIS A 151 -2.21 38.23 7.47
C HIS A 151 -1.09 38.21 8.51
N PHE A 152 -0.73 39.36 9.11
CA PHE A 152 0.35 39.47 10.09
C PHE A 152 -0.19 39.77 11.49
N GLU A 153 0.15 38.93 12.47
CA GLU A 153 -0.23 39.10 13.89
C GLU A 153 0.96 39.65 14.72
N LYS A 154 0.76 40.77 15.42
CA LYS A 154 1.73 41.29 16.41
C LYS A 154 1.63 40.52 17.74
N GLY A 155 2.77 40.22 18.36
CA GLY A 155 2.90 39.23 19.44
C GLY A 155 2.05 39.42 20.71
N LEU A 156 1.47 40.60 20.99
CA LEU A 156 0.70 40.84 22.22
C LEU A 156 -0.57 39.99 22.31
N PHE A 157 -1.24 39.75 21.17
CA PHE A 157 -2.43 38.89 21.08
C PHE A 157 -2.06 37.41 21.26
N THR A 158 -0.89 37.00 20.77
CA THR A 158 -0.35 35.65 20.92
C THR A 158 0.06 35.32 22.36
N TYR A 159 0.63 36.27 23.10
CA TYR A 159 0.91 36.09 24.53
C TYR A 159 -0.38 35.90 25.34
N PHE A 160 -1.39 36.73 25.07
CA PHE A 160 -2.71 36.60 25.70
C PHE A 160 -3.36 35.23 25.38
N LYS A 161 -3.29 34.79 24.13
CA LYS A 161 -3.76 33.49 23.62
C LYS A 161 -3.15 32.29 24.38
N ASN A 162 -1.85 32.33 24.66
CA ASN A 162 -1.13 31.25 25.36
C ASN A 162 -1.38 31.22 26.87
N LEU A 163 -1.70 32.36 27.49
CA LEU A 163 -2.04 32.47 28.91
C LEU A 163 -3.51 32.14 29.22
N MET A 164 -4.41 32.34 28.26
CA MET A 164 -5.85 32.22 28.46
C MET A 164 -6.27 30.78 28.80
N VAL A 165 -5.82 29.79 28.03
CA VAL A 165 -6.23 28.38 28.22
C VAL A 165 -5.83 27.85 29.61
N PRO A 166 -4.57 28.00 30.08
CA PRO A 166 -4.20 27.63 31.45
C PRO A 166 -5.00 28.37 32.52
N LEU A 167 -5.21 29.68 32.35
CA LEU A 167 -5.97 30.49 33.31
C LEU A 167 -7.41 29.98 33.48
N LEU A 168 -8.04 29.59 32.38
CA LEU A 168 -9.42 29.11 32.37
C LEU A 168 -9.57 27.75 33.06
N TRP A 169 -8.61 26.85 32.86
CA TRP A 169 -8.52 25.61 33.63
C TRP A 169 -8.31 25.89 35.12
N VAL A 170 -7.41 26.81 35.49
CA VAL A 170 -7.17 27.19 36.90
C VAL A 170 -8.46 27.69 37.55
N ILE A 171 -9.23 28.54 36.88
CA ILE A 171 -10.49 29.07 37.41
C ILE A 171 -11.52 27.97 37.63
N LEU A 172 -11.68 27.05 36.66
CA LEU A 172 -12.55 25.89 36.84
C LEU A 172 -12.07 25.02 38.01
N PHE A 173 -10.76 24.73 38.10
CA PHE A 173 -10.19 23.92 39.18
C PHE A 173 -10.42 24.54 40.56
N VAL A 174 -10.21 25.86 40.72
CA VAL A 174 -10.45 26.56 41.98
C VAL A 174 -11.94 26.48 42.37
N PHE A 175 -12.85 26.67 41.41
CA PHE A 175 -14.28 26.51 41.66
C PHE A 175 -14.62 25.08 42.09
N LEU A 176 -14.18 24.07 41.34
CA LEU A 176 -14.50 22.67 41.62
C LEU A 176 -13.78 22.14 42.87
N LEU A 177 -12.62 22.68 43.23
CA LEU A 177 -11.93 22.42 44.51
C LEU A 177 -12.78 22.89 45.69
N SER A 178 -13.37 24.08 45.60
CA SER A 178 -14.28 24.58 46.63
C SER A 178 -15.55 23.72 46.80
N LYS A 179 -15.90 22.95 45.77
CA LYS A 179 -17.05 22.03 45.76
C LYS A 179 -16.67 20.55 45.94
N LYS A 180 -15.37 20.24 46.03
CA LYS A 180 -14.78 18.88 46.10
C LYS A 180 -15.12 17.98 44.88
N TYR A 181 -15.20 18.55 43.68
CA TYR A 181 -15.37 17.84 42.39
C TYR A 181 -14.08 17.78 41.54
N THR A 182 -12.91 17.92 42.16
CA THR A 182 -11.63 18.07 41.46
C THR A 182 -11.23 16.87 40.62
N PHE A 183 -11.61 15.65 41.01
CA PHE A 183 -11.22 14.46 40.26
C PHE A 183 -12.02 14.28 38.96
N PHE A 184 -13.27 14.76 38.89
CA PHE A 184 -13.99 14.88 37.62
C PHE A 184 -13.31 15.87 36.67
N ALA A 185 -12.83 17.00 37.20
CA ALA A 185 -12.09 17.99 36.42
C ALA A 185 -10.76 17.42 35.88
N LEU A 186 -10.00 16.70 36.71
CA LEU A 186 -8.76 16.03 36.29
C LEU A 186 -9.02 14.97 35.22
N SER A 187 -10.09 14.17 35.38
CA SER A 187 -10.45 13.12 34.41
C SER A 187 -10.74 13.71 33.03
N THR A 188 -11.49 14.82 33.00
CA THR A 188 -11.85 15.51 31.75
C THR A 188 -10.70 16.36 31.18
N TYR A 189 -9.77 16.81 32.02
CA TYR A 189 -8.51 17.41 31.55
C TYR A 189 -7.64 16.41 30.78
N ILE A 190 -7.57 15.15 31.22
CA ILE A 190 -6.89 14.09 30.46
C ILE A 190 -7.53 13.90 29.08
N LEU A 191 -8.87 13.83 29.02
CA LEU A 191 -9.60 13.73 27.76
C LEU A 191 -9.31 14.93 26.84
N PHE A 192 -9.32 16.15 27.38
CA PHE A 192 -8.96 17.37 26.64
C PHE A 192 -7.57 17.27 26.00
N LEU A 193 -6.56 16.87 26.78
CA LEU A 193 -5.20 16.71 26.27
C LEU A 193 -5.12 15.64 25.17
N LEU A 194 -5.86 14.55 25.30
CA LEU A 194 -5.92 13.49 24.29
C LEU A 194 -6.49 13.97 22.96
N PHE A 195 -7.60 14.73 22.98
CA PHE A 195 -8.17 15.31 21.76
C PHE A 195 -7.23 16.31 21.08
N VAL A 196 -6.65 17.21 21.88
CA VAL A 196 -5.68 18.20 21.39
C VAL A 196 -4.44 17.53 20.78
N ALA A 197 -3.88 16.52 21.45
CA ALA A 197 -2.74 15.78 20.95
C ALA A 197 -3.08 15.00 19.67
N SER A 198 -4.22 14.30 19.65
CA SER A 198 -4.63 13.48 18.51
C SER A 198 -4.93 14.31 17.26
N GLU A 199 -5.61 15.46 17.41
CA GLU A 199 -5.85 16.38 16.30
C GLU A 199 -4.54 16.98 15.76
N LYS A 200 -3.65 17.42 16.64
CA LYS A 200 -2.34 17.96 16.24
C LYS A 200 -1.50 16.90 15.50
N LEU A 201 -1.49 15.66 15.97
CA LEU A 201 -0.74 14.55 15.38
C LEU A 201 -1.26 14.16 13.98
N ASN A 202 -2.58 14.17 13.78
CA ASN A 202 -3.20 13.72 12.52
C ASN A 202 -3.35 14.83 11.48
N PHE A 203 -3.63 16.07 11.90
CA PHE A 203 -3.96 17.15 10.97
C PHE A 203 -2.92 18.28 10.93
N THR A 204 -1.85 18.23 11.75
CA THR A 204 -0.71 19.18 11.81
C THR A 204 -1.04 20.63 12.19
N THR A 205 -2.29 21.04 12.09
CA THR A 205 -2.78 22.38 12.43
C THR A 205 -3.65 22.31 13.67
N LEU A 206 -3.44 23.22 14.62
CA LEU A 206 -4.29 23.36 15.79
C LEU A 206 -4.49 24.85 16.08
N ASP A 207 -5.66 25.38 15.73
CA ASP A 207 -6.01 26.76 16.03
C ASP A 207 -6.54 26.88 17.46
N ILE A 208 -6.43 28.07 18.05
CA ILE A 208 -6.96 28.35 19.39
C ILE A 208 -8.46 28.12 19.46
N ASN A 209 -9.19 28.39 18.38
CA ASN A 209 -10.63 28.11 18.34
C ASN A 209 -10.88 26.62 18.59
N ASN A 210 -10.07 25.73 18.01
CA ASN A 210 -10.17 24.28 18.24
C ASN A 210 -9.81 23.93 19.68
N ILE A 211 -8.74 24.52 20.23
CA ILE A 211 -8.32 24.30 21.63
C ILE A 211 -9.42 24.75 22.60
N LEU A 212 -9.98 25.95 22.41
CA LEU A 212 -11.06 26.48 23.24
C LEU A 212 -12.32 25.63 23.11
N THR A 213 -12.63 25.16 21.90
CA THR A 213 -13.79 24.30 21.67
C THR A 213 -13.60 22.94 22.37
N TYR A 214 -12.45 22.30 22.26
CA TYR A 214 -12.15 21.06 23.02
C TYR A 214 -12.18 21.28 24.52
N MET A 215 -11.73 22.43 25.01
CA MET A 215 -11.81 22.79 26.42
C MET A 215 -13.25 22.98 26.87
N SER A 216 -14.09 23.66 26.08
CA SER A 216 -15.53 23.77 26.35
C SER A 216 -16.23 22.40 26.35
N ILE A 217 -15.88 21.49 25.43
CA ILE A 217 -16.37 20.11 25.45
C ILE A 217 -15.96 19.41 26.75
N ALA A 218 -14.69 19.54 27.16
CA ALA A 218 -14.21 18.93 28.38
C ALA A 218 -14.94 19.47 29.62
N PHE A 219 -15.15 20.78 29.69
CA PHE A 219 -15.91 21.43 30.77
C PHE A 219 -17.36 20.94 30.79
N PHE A 220 -18.01 20.87 29.62
CA PHE A 220 -19.36 20.30 29.48
C PHE A 220 -19.42 18.88 30.05
N ILE A 221 -18.48 18.01 29.66
CA ILE A 221 -18.39 16.63 30.18
C ILE A 221 -18.15 16.63 31.69
N THR A 222 -17.35 17.55 32.25
CA THR A 222 -17.15 17.68 33.70
C THR A 222 -18.48 17.90 34.41
N PHE A 223 -19.33 18.79 33.90
CA PHE A 223 -20.63 19.08 34.50
C PHE A 223 -21.64 17.96 34.27
N VAL A 224 -21.55 17.20 33.17
CA VAL A 224 -22.32 15.96 32.98
C VAL A 224 -21.92 14.92 34.04
N PHE A 225 -20.63 14.72 34.31
CA PHE A 225 -20.17 13.81 35.36
C PHE A 225 -20.71 14.20 36.74
N ILE A 226 -20.69 15.50 37.05
CA ILE A 226 -21.24 16.05 38.30
C ILE A 226 -22.75 15.83 38.38
N TRP A 227 -23.49 16.06 37.30
CA TRP A 227 -24.93 15.86 37.23
C TRP A 227 -25.31 14.40 37.50
N ILE A 228 -24.70 13.46 36.76
CA ILE A 228 -24.92 12.02 36.92
C ILE A 228 -24.65 11.61 38.37
N TYR A 229 -23.57 12.12 38.96
CA TYR A 229 -23.20 11.82 40.34
C TYR A 229 -24.19 12.36 41.37
N GLN A 230 -24.63 13.62 41.26
CA GLN A 230 -25.60 14.21 42.20
C GLN A 230 -26.97 13.52 42.13
N GLU A 231 -27.45 13.18 40.94
CA GLU A 231 -28.72 12.47 40.80
C GLU A 231 -28.60 11.03 41.34
N SER A 232 -27.48 10.35 41.09
CA SER A 232 -27.23 9.01 41.65
C SER A 232 -27.13 9.01 43.19
N LEU A 233 -26.57 10.08 43.79
CA LEU A 233 -26.59 10.27 45.24
C LEU A 233 -28.02 10.41 45.77
N SER A 234 -28.86 11.19 45.08
CA SER A 234 -30.28 11.37 45.47
C SER A 234 -31.07 10.05 45.44
N LEU A 235 -30.68 9.14 44.54
CA LEU A 235 -31.27 7.82 44.35
C LEU A 235 -30.58 6.71 45.18
N LYS A 236 -29.57 7.04 46.01
CA LYS A 236 -28.75 6.08 46.78
C LYS A 236 -28.07 4.99 45.93
N THR A 237 -27.76 5.29 44.66
CA THR A 237 -27.20 4.37 43.67
C THR A 237 -25.81 4.80 43.21
N VAL A 238 -24.94 5.20 44.14
CA VAL A 238 -23.61 5.81 43.83
C VAL A 238 -22.76 4.97 42.87
N LYS A 239 -22.77 3.63 43.01
CA LYS A 239 -22.07 2.71 42.08
C LYS A 239 -22.52 2.87 40.62
N VAL A 240 -23.77 3.24 40.38
CA VAL A 240 -24.31 3.50 39.03
C VAL A 240 -23.67 4.74 38.44
N SER A 241 -23.38 5.78 39.24
CA SER A 241 -22.67 6.97 38.76
C SER A 241 -21.26 6.64 38.29
N PHE A 242 -20.49 5.86 39.06
CA PHE A 242 -19.13 5.49 38.65
C PHE A 242 -19.14 4.67 37.37
N ILE A 243 -20.01 3.67 37.26
CA ILE A 243 -20.12 2.86 36.04
C ILE A 243 -20.53 3.74 34.84
N SER A 244 -21.51 4.62 35.01
CA SER A 244 -21.99 5.51 33.94
C SER A 244 -20.91 6.50 33.48
N ASN A 245 -20.21 7.13 34.42
CA ASN A 245 -19.13 8.07 34.12
C ASN A 245 -17.90 7.37 33.52
N LEU A 246 -17.57 6.16 33.99
CA LEU A 246 -16.50 5.34 33.42
C LEU A 246 -16.84 4.91 31.99
N PHE A 247 -18.08 4.48 31.75
CA PHE A 247 -18.58 4.14 30.43
C PHE A 247 -18.48 5.36 29.49
N LEU A 248 -18.99 6.53 29.91
CA LEU A 248 -18.89 7.75 29.12
C LEU A 248 -17.43 8.14 28.83
N ALA A 249 -16.54 8.06 29.82
CA ALA A 249 -15.12 8.33 29.64
C ALA A 249 -14.47 7.37 28.64
N PHE A 250 -14.78 6.08 28.72
CA PHE A 250 -14.28 5.06 27.79
C PHE A 250 -14.65 5.38 26.33
N PHE A 251 -15.92 5.68 26.05
CA PHE A 251 -16.36 6.00 24.67
C PHE A 251 -15.78 7.31 24.14
N VAL A 252 -15.71 8.35 24.99
CA VAL A 252 -15.12 9.65 24.60
C VAL A 252 -13.63 9.51 24.29
N MET A 253 -12.91 8.64 24.99
CA MET A 253 -11.47 8.43 24.78
C MET A 253 -11.16 7.61 23.52
N LEU A 254 -12.11 6.79 23.06
CA LEU A 254 -11.90 5.77 22.04
C LEU A 254 -11.48 6.37 20.68
N ILE A 255 -12.19 7.41 20.22
CA ILE A 255 -11.92 8.08 18.93
C ILE A 255 -10.51 8.70 18.88
N PRO A 256 -10.12 9.63 19.78
CA PRO A 256 -8.80 10.25 19.72
C PRO A 256 -7.67 9.23 19.89
N LEU A 257 -7.89 8.15 20.64
CA LEU A 257 -6.91 7.07 20.78
C LEU A 257 -6.73 6.24 19.52
N ILE A 258 -7.81 5.87 18.82
CA ILE A 258 -7.69 5.16 17.52
C ILE A 258 -6.81 5.96 16.57
N PHE A 259 -7.11 7.26 16.43
CA PHE A 259 -6.36 8.17 15.56
C PHE A 259 -4.89 8.33 16.00
N MET A 260 -4.65 8.44 17.31
CA MET A 260 -3.31 8.63 17.84
C MET A 260 -2.47 7.35 17.73
N ILE A 261 -3.01 6.20 18.12
CA ILE A 261 -2.33 4.90 18.07
C ILE A 261 -2.01 4.57 16.61
N TYR A 262 -2.94 4.76 15.68
CA TYR A 262 -2.68 4.55 14.26
C TYR A 262 -1.52 5.42 13.77
N LYS A 263 -1.56 6.73 14.05
CA LYS A 263 -0.52 7.67 13.64
C LYS A 263 0.85 7.33 14.23
N LEU A 264 0.92 6.96 15.51
CA LEU A 264 2.17 6.61 16.18
C LEU A 264 2.75 5.29 15.66
N ASN A 265 1.89 4.30 15.41
CA ASN A 265 2.32 2.96 15.00
C ASN A 265 2.78 2.90 13.53
N PHE A 266 2.13 3.65 12.63
CA PHE A 266 2.43 3.61 11.20
C PHE A 266 3.10 4.87 10.64
N ASN A 267 3.24 5.92 11.45
CA ASN A 267 3.68 7.26 11.03
C ASN A 267 2.80 7.90 9.94
N LEU A 268 1.56 7.43 9.76
CA LEU A 268 0.62 7.87 8.72
C LEU A 268 -0.69 8.35 9.35
N PRO A 269 -1.30 9.45 8.86
CA PRO A 269 -2.58 9.90 9.36
C PRO A 269 -3.69 8.95 8.93
N VAL A 270 -4.77 8.86 9.71
CA VAL A 270 -5.94 8.03 9.34
C VAL A 270 -6.65 8.62 8.12
N ASN A 271 -6.69 7.88 7.01
CA ASN A 271 -7.37 8.26 5.77
C ASN A 271 -8.83 7.72 5.70
N LYS A 272 -9.55 8.00 4.60
CA LYS A 272 -10.94 7.56 4.39
C LYS A 272 -11.04 6.03 4.34
N ASP A 273 -10.15 5.39 3.59
CA ASP A 273 -10.19 3.95 3.34
C ASP A 273 -9.98 3.15 4.64
N ILE A 274 -9.13 3.63 5.55
CA ILE A 274 -8.93 3.05 6.88
C ILE A 274 -10.17 3.21 7.74
N LEU A 275 -10.82 4.39 7.74
CA LEU A 275 -12.07 4.57 8.46
C LEU A 275 -13.16 3.64 7.92
N PHE A 276 -13.24 3.50 6.59
CA PHE A 276 -14.19 2.60 5.96
C PHE A 276 -13.92 1.14 6.33
N ALA A 277 -12.65 0.72 6.34
CA ALA A 277 -12.27 -0.60 6.84
C ALA A 277 -12.72 -0.78 8.30
N ILE A 278 -12.42 0.18 9.19
CA ILE A 278 -12.85 0.14 10.61
C ILE A 278 -14.38 0.04 10.73
N PHE A 279 -15.15 0.75 9.90
CA PHE A 279 -16.62 0.68 9.93
C PHE A 279 -17.18 -0.65 9.41
N GLN A 280 -16.40 -1.39 8.62
CA GLN A 280 -16.79 -2.65 8.01
C GLN A 280 -16.30 -3.87 8.80
N SER A 281 -15.22 -3.70 9.59
CA SER A 281 -14.62 -4.76 10.39
C SER A 281 -15.55 -5.21 11.54
N ASN A 282 -15.43 -6.48 11.90
CA ASN A 282 -16.12 -7.05 13.07
C ASN A 282 -15.19 -7.13 14.30
N GLY A 283 -15.70 -7.66 15.41
CA GLY A 283 -14.95 -7.78 16.67
C GLY A 283 -13.72 -8.69 16.59
N GLU A 284 -13.79 -9.79 15.83
CA GLU A 284 -12.67 -10.72 15.65
C GLU A 284 -11.55 -10.08 14.81
N GLU A 285 -11.89 -9.43 13.70
CA GLU A 285 -10.94 -8.71 12.84
C GLU A 285 -10.28 -7.54 13.60
N SER A 286 -11.07 -6.81 14.40
CA SER A 286 -10.54 -5.74 15.26
C SER A 286 -9.56 -6.29 16.31
N TYR A 287 -9.88 -7.44 16.92
CA TYR A 287 -8.99 -8.09 17.88
C TYR A 287 -7.70 -8.60 17.21
N GLU A 288 -7.81 -9.30 16.08
CA GLU A 288 -6.65 -9.75 15.31
C GLU A 288 -5.79 -8.56 14.88
N TYR A 289 -6.39 -7.43 14.48
CA TYR A 289 -5.65 -6.22 14.14
C TYR A 289 -4.90 -5.65 15.36
N ILE A 290 -5.57 -5.50 16.50
CA ILE A 290 -4.96 -4.96 17.72
C ILE A 290 -3.77 -5.81 18.16
N VAL A 291 -3.91 -7.14 18.21
CA VAL A 291 -2.86 -8.04 18.71
C VAL A 291 -1.63 -8.07 17.79
N ASN A 292 -1.83 -7.97 16.48
CA ASN A 292 -0.75 -8.21 15.53
C ASN A 292 -0.13 -6.95 14.92
N PHE A 293 -0.91 -5.86 14.84
CA PHE A 293 -0.43 -4.62 14.21
C PHE A 293 -0.19 -3.50 15.21
N ILE A 294 -0.82 -3.49 16.38
CA ILE A 294 -0.60 -2.43 17.38
C ILE A 294 0.53 -2.85 18.32
N SER A 295 1.57 -2.03 18.39
CA SER A 295 2.68 -2.26 19.31
C SER A 295 2.21 -2.28 20.79
N PRO A 296 2.65 -3.25 21.62
CA PRO A 296 2.24 -3.35 23.03
C PRO A 296 2.34 -2.06 23.86
N PRO A 297 3.35 -1.17 23.69
CA PRO A 297 3.41 0.10 24.42
C PRO A 297 2.18 0.99 24.22
N TYR A 298 1.53 0.95 23.05
CA TYR A 298 0.32 1.74 22.80
C TYR A 298 -0.91 1.15 23.48
N ILE A 299 -0.98 -0.18 23.60
CA ILE A 299 -2.01 -0.86 24.40
C ILE A 299 -1.81 -0.52 25.88
N PHE A 300 -0.58 -0.55 26.37
CA PHE A 300 -0.27 -0.15 27.75
C PHE A 300 -0.58 1.33 28.00
N LEU A 301 -0.33 2.22 27.03
CA LEU A 301 -0.73 3.63 27.14
C LEU A 301 -2.25 3.77 27.28
N PHE A 302 -3.04 3.03 26.49
CA PHE A 302 -4.49 3.04 26.62
C PHE A 302 -4.95 2.54 27.99
N LEU A 303 -4.46 1.37 28.41
CA LEU A 303 -4.81 0.78 29.71
C LEU A 303 -4.37 1.68 30.87
N PHE A 304 -3.21 2.33 30.77
CA PHE A 304 -2.74 3.31 31.74
C PHE A 304 -3.69 4.50 31.85
N LEU A 305 -4.05 5.14 30.72
CA LEU A 305 -4.97 6.27 30.71
C LEU A 305 -6.36 5.89 31.23
N LEU A 306 -6.87 4.72 30.85
CA LEU A 306 -8.15 4.21 31.35
C LEU A 306 -8.08 3.93 32.85
N SER A 307 -7.00 3.32 33.34
CA SER A 307 -6.79 3.06 34.77
C SER A 307 -6.66 4.35 35.58
N LEU A 308 -5.99 5.36 35.02
CA LEU A 308 -5.85 6.67 35.63
C LEU A 308 -7.20 7.38 35.75
N VAL A 309 -8.00 7.39 34.69
CA VAL A 309 -9.37 7.94 34.75
C VAL A 309 -10.25 7.14 35.73
N THR A 310 -10.18 5.81 35.71
CA THR A 310 -10.90 4.93 36.65
C THR A 310 -10.54 5.26 38.09
N PHE A 311 -9.24 5.43 38.38
CA PHE A 311 -8.74 5.82 39.69
C PHE A 311 -9.29 7.19 40.11
N LEU A 312 -9.22 8.21 39.25
CA LEU A 312 -9.76 9.53 39.54
C LEU A 312 -11.27 9.49 39.84
N LEU A 313 -12.05 8.77 39.03
CA LEU A 313 -13.50 8.59 39.27
C LEU A 313 -13.78 7.89 40.61
N TYR A 314 -13.00 6.86 40.95
CA TYR A 314 -13.11 6.16 42.24
C TYR A 314 -12.81 7.07 43.44
N PHE A 315 -11.76 7.89 43.35
CA PHE A 315 -11.46 8.86 44.39
C PHE A 315 -12.52 9.95 44.53
N GLN A 316 -13.20 10.29 43.43
CA GLN A 316 -14.33 11.21 43.46
C GLN A 316 -15.51 10.65 44.27
N GLU A 317 -15.79 9.34 44.16
CA GLU A 317 -16.86 8.70 44.94
C GLU A 317 -16.63 8.73 46.45
N LYS A 318 -15.36 8.71 46.88
CA LYS A 318 -14.98 8.78 48.30
C LYS A 318 -15.06 10.18 48.91
N LYS A 319 -15.38 11.20 48.11
CA LYS A 319 -15.55 12.57 48.60
C LYS A 319 -17.01 12.78 48.98
N ASP A 320 -17.22 13.67 49.95
CA ASP A 320 -18.54 14.25 50.26
C ASP A 320 -18.62 15.66 49.66
N PRO A 321 -18.96 15.80 48.36
CA PRO A 321 -18.98 17.09 47.69
C PRO A 321 -20.17 17.94 48.10
N ILE A 322 -19.98 19.25 47.96
CA ILE A 322 -21.04 20.22 48.22
C ILE A 322 -21.89 20.30 46.94
N PRO A 323 -23.20 20.00 46.99
CA PRO A 323 -24.04 20.02 45.80
C PRO A 323 -24.05 21.40 45.15
N ILE A 324 -24.07 21.38 43.83
CA ILE A 324 -24.24 22.55 42.96
C ILE A 324 -25.73 22.57 42.59
N SER A 325 -26.40 23.72 42.68
CA SER A 325 -27.83 23.77 42.38
C SER A 325 -28.10 23.36 40.92
N ARG A 326 -29.22 22.68 40.68
CA ARG A 326 -29.64 22.24 39.33
C ARG A 326 -29.66 23.39 38.33
N ALA A 327 -30.12 24.58 38.74
CA ALA A 327 -30.09 25.78 37.90
C ALA A 327 -28.66 26.19 37.49
N THR A 328 -27.69 26.08 38.40
CA THR A 328 -26.28 26.38 38.11
C THR A 328 -25.67 25.33 37.19
N LEU A 329 -25.99 24.05 37.39
CA LEU A 329 -25.53 22.99 36.49
C LEU A 329 -26.11 23.14 35.07
N LEU A 330 -27.42 23.40 34.95
CA LEU A 330 -28.09 23.68 33.67
C LEU A 330 -27.44 24.89 33.00
N PHE A 331 -27.17 25.95 33.75
CA PHE A 331 -26.48 27.13 33.24
C PHE A 331 -25.11 26.76 32.65
N PHE A 332 -24.27 26.01 33.36
CA PHE A 332 -22.96 25.61 32.85
C PHE A 332 -23.05 24.65 31.65
N LEU A 333 -23.99 23.71 31.65
CA LEU A 333 -24.22 22.83 30.51
C LEU A 333 -24.60 23.63 29.26
N ILE A 334 -25.51 24.60 29.39
CA ILE A 334 -25.89 25.50 28.28
C ILE A 334 -24.67 26.33 27.86
N ALA A 335 -24.02 27.02 28.80
CA ALA A 335 -22.87 27.88 28.57
C ALA A 335 -21.74 27.18 27.81
N PHE A 336 -21.34 25.99 28.25
CA PHE A 336 -20.24 25.23 27.63
C PHE A 336 -20.65 24.45 26.38
N SER A 337 -21.94 24.38 26.05
CA SER A 337 -22.44 23.83 24.77
C SER A 337 -22.38 24.83 23.62
N ILE A 338 -22.42 26.15 23.89
CA ILE A 338 -22.50 27.19 22.85
C ILE A 338 -21.30 27.11 21.88
N LEU A 339 -20.08 27.11 22.42
CA LEU A 339 -18.86 27.12 21.59
C LEU A 339 -18.72 25.85 20.75
N PRO A 340 -18.91 24.63 21.30
CA PRO A 340 -19.02 23.40 20.51
C PRO A 340 -20.09 23.50 19.42
N ILE A 341 -21.32 23.95 19.72
CA ILE A 341 -22.39 24.06 18.71
C ILE A 341 -21.97 24.99 17.56
N MET A 342 -21.34 26.12 17.86
CA MET A 342 -20.93 27.10 16.84
C MET A 342 -19.73 26.65 16.00
N LEU A 343 -18.77 25.96 16.61
CA LEU A 343 -17.46 25.69 15.99
C LEU A 343 -17.18 24.20 15.76
N PHE A 344 -18.16 23.30 15.99
CA PHE A 344 -17.96 21.86 15.85
C PHE A 344 -17.39 21.47 14.48
N SER A 345 -17.89 22.08 13.41
CA SER A 345 -17.44 21.84 12.04
C SER A 345 -15.98 22.23 11.78
N GLN A 346 -15.39 23.06 12.64
CA GLN A 346 -13.98 23.45 12.58
C GLN A 346 -13.05 22.43 13.27
N LEU A 347 -13.60 21.60 14.17
CA LEU A 347 -12.87 20.50 14.81
C LEU A 347 -12.60 19.42 13.77
N LYS A 348 -11.34 19.25 13.38
CA LYS A 348 -10.97 18.36 12.27
C LYS A 348 -11.20 16.90 12.61
N LEU A 349 -10.80 16.48 13.82
CA LEU A 349 -10.87 15.07 14.22
C LEU A 349 -12.31 14.51 14.26
N PRO A 350 -13.25 15.06 15.07
CA PRO A 350 -14.62 14.56 15.11
C PRO A 350 -15.38 14.83 13.81
N SER A 351 -15.15 15.96 13.13
CA SER A 351 -15.81 16.24 11.85
C SER A 351 -15.37 15.29 10.74
N TYR A 352 -14.08 14.94 10.69
CA TYR A 352 -13.56 13.97 9.73
C TYR A 352 -14.13 12.57 9.97
N PHE A 353 -14.17 12.12 11.23
CA PHE A 353 -14.79 10.84 11.58
C PHE A 353 -16.28 10.81 11.19
N LEU A 354 -17.06 11.81 11.62
CA LEU A 354 -18.50 11.87 11.37
C LEU A 354 -18.83 12.03 9.89
N LYS A 355 -18.08 12.83 9.14
CA LYS A 355 -18.26 12.97 7.69
C LYS A 355 -18.07 11.63 6.98
N ASN A 356 -17.01 10.89 7.29
CA ASN A 356 -16.75 9.60 6.66
C ASN A 356 -17.76 8.54 7.10
N PHE A 357 -18.17 8.53 8.37
CA PHE A 357 -19.22 7.64 8.86
C PHE A 357 -20.56 7.91 8.19
N HIS A 358 -20.94 9.18 8.06
CA HIS A 358 -22.16 9.59 7.36
C HIS A 358 -22.11 9.22 5.88
N GLN A 359 -20.96 9.44 5.22
CA GLN A 359 -20.77 9.03 3.83
C GLN A 359 -20.91 7.51 3.66
N TYR A 360 -20.24 6.71 4.50
CA TYR A 360 -20.34 5.25 4.46
C TYR A 360 -21.80 4.77 4.61
N THR A 361 -22.51 5.32 5.60
CA THR A 361 -23.91 4.96 5.85
C THR A 361 -24.85 5.34 4.70
N ILE A 362 -24.66 6.52 4.09
CA ILE A 362 -25.41 6.92 2.88
C ILE A 362 -25.13 5.96 1.72
N GLU A 363 -23.86 5.68 1.42
CA GLU A 363 -23.47 4.80 0.31
C GLU A 363 -24.07 3.40 0.49
N LEU A 364 -24.02 2.85 1.70
CA LEU A 364 -24.61 1.55 2.05
C LEU A 364 -26.14 1.56 1.95
N GLN A 365 -26.81 2.59 2.48
CA GLN A 365 -28.28 2.71 2.41
C GLN A 365 -28.74 2.84 0.97
N ARG A 366 -28.08 3.68 0.18
CA ARG A 366 -28.36 3.85 -1.24
C ARG A 366 -28.17 2.53 -1.99
N PHE A 367 -27.09 1.80 -1.71
CA PHE A 367 -26.88 0.49 -2.31
C PHE A 367 -28.04 -0.46 -1.99
N LYS A 368 -28.41 -0.62 -0.72
CA LYS A 368 -29.55 -1.45 -0.30
C LYS A 368 -30.85 -1.06 -0.99
N GLN A 369 -31.14 0.24 -1.07
CA GLN A 369 -32.35 0.76 -1.72
C GLN A 369 -32.38 0.42 -3.22
N VAL A 370 -31.26 0.63 -3.93
CA VAL A 370 -31.14 0.30 -5.36
C VAL A 370 -31.32 -1.19 -5.59
N GLN A 371 -30.73 -2.05 -4.76
CA GLN A 371 -30.90 -3.51 -4.87
C GLN A 371 -32.36 -3.93 -4.62
N GLN A 372 -33.04 -3.34 -3.64
CA GLN A 372 -34.47 -3.61 -3.40
C GLN A 372 -35.35 -3.15 -4.56
N GLN A 373 -35.06 -1.98 -5.14
CA GLN A 373 -35.80 -1.47 -6.30
C GLN A 373 -35.65 -2.38 -7.53
N ARG A 374 -34.46 -2.94 -7.74
CA ARG A 374 -34.22 -3.95 -8.80
C ARG A 374 -34.98 -5.24 -8.54
N LYS A 375 -34.92 -5.76 -7.31
CA LYS A 375 -35.65 -6.98 -6.91
C LYS A 375 -37.16 -6.85 -7.06
N THR A 376 -37.71 -5.65 -6.85
CA THR A 376 -39.14 -5.35 -7.01
C THR A 376 -39.54 -4.97 -8.45
N GLY A 377 -38.59 -4.97 -9.39
CA GLY A 377 -38.86 -4.61 -10.80
C GLY A 377 -39.06 -3.11 -11.06
N LYS A 378 -38.79 -2.23 -10.07
CA LYS A 378 -38.87 -0.77 -10.26
C LYS A 378 -37.76 -0.22 -11.15
N ILE A 379 -36.59 -0.86 -11.15
CA ILE A 379 -35.49 -0.60 -12.08
C ILE A 379 -35.43 -1.80 -13.00
N ASP A 380 -35.71 -1.60 -14.28
CA ASP A 380 -35.66 -2.65 -15.30
C ASP A 380 -34.32 -2.68 -16.03
N TYR A 381 -33.94 -3.89 -16.45
CA TYR A 381 -32.73 -4.22 -17.20
C TYR A 381 -32.90 -5.60 -17.82
N ASP A 382 -32.26 -5.85 -18.96
CA ASP A 382 -32.32 -7.12 -19.67
C ASP A 382 -31.13 -8.02 -19.31
N ALA A 383 -31.41 -9.31 -19.13
CA ALA A 383 -30.41 -10.36 -19.15
C ALA A 383 -31.10 -11.68 -19.50
N SER A 384 -30.48 -12.50 -20.34
CA SER A 384 -30.97 -13.84 -20.66
C SER A 384 -29.82 -14.80 -20.95
N LYS A 385 -30.06 -16.10 -20.72
CA LYS A 385 -29.12 -17.16 -21.09
C LYS A 385 -29.84 -18.20 -21.95
N LYS A 386 -29.28 -18.45 -23.15
CA LYS A 386 -29.86 -19.38 -24.13
C LYS A 386 -29.72 -20.84 -23.69
N GLU A 387 -28.51 -21.24 -23.33
CA GLU A 387 -28.20 -22.61 -22.89
C GLU A 387 -28.53 -22.81 -21.41
N LYS A 388 -29.02 -24.00 -21.05
CA LYS A 388 -29.41 -24.35 -19.67
C LYS A 388 -28.68 -25.60 -19.19
N GLY A 389 -28.73 -25.86 -17.88
CA GLY A 389 -28.12 -27.05 -17.26
C GLY A 389 -26.59 -27.01 -17.17
N GLU A 390 -25.97 -25.83 -17.28
CA GLU A 390 -24.53 -25.66 -17.08
C GLU A 390 -24.20 -25.41 -15.61
N THR A 391 -22.99 -25.76 -15.15
CA THR A 391 -22.58 -25.56 -13.76
C THR A 391 -21.25 -24.81 -13.65
N TYR A 392 -21.26 -23.64 -13.02
CA TYR A 392 -20.06 -22.85 -12.78
C TYR A 392 -19.80 -22.66 -11.28
N ILE A 393 -18.52 -22.70 -10.89
CA ILE A 393 -18.07 -22.31 -9.55
C ILE A 393 -17.15 -21.09 -9.68
N VAL A 394 -17.49 -20.01 -8.99
CA VAL A 394 -16.67 -18.79 -8.89
C VAL A 394 -16.12 -18.69 -7.47
N ILE A 395 -14.83 -18.91 -7.29
CA ILE A 395 -14.16 -18.86 -6.00
C ILE A 395 -13.48 -17.50 -5.85
N ILE A 396 -13.93 -16.74 -4.86
CA ILE A 396 -13.34 -15.48 -4.40
C ILE A 396 -12.38 -15.82 -3.27
N GLY A 397 -11.08 -15.74 -3.55
CA GLY A 397 -10.01 -15.87 -2.57
C GLY A 397 -9.80 -14.58 -1.78
N GLU A 398 -9.04 -14.69 -0.69
CA GLU A 398 -8.76 -13.60 0.23
C GLU A 398 -7.24 -13.45 0.45
N SER A 399 -6.69 -12.25 0.22
CA SER A 399 -5.30 -11.89 0.56
C SER A 399 -4.18 -12.74 -0.10
N LEU A 400 -4.44 -13.55 -1.13
CA LEU A 400 -3.43 -14.42 -1.75
C LEU A 400 -2.56 -13.69 -2.78
N ASN A 401 -1.26 -13.66 -2.51
CA ASN A 401 -0.23 -13.14 -3.40
C ASN A 401 0.29 -14.25 -4.33
N LYS A 402 0.13 -14.10 -5.64
CA LYS A 402 0.61 -15.07 -6.63
C LYS A 402 2.12 -15.28 -6.57
N ASN A 403 2.90 -14.30 -6.10
CA ASN A 403 4.35 -14.44 -5.95
C ASN A 403 4.76 -15.40 -4.81
N HIS A 404 3.80 -15.91 -4.04
CA HIS A 404 3.98 -16.97 -3.05
C HIS A 404 3.41 -18.34 -3.51
N MET A 405 3.01 -18.46 -4.77
CA MET A 405 2.49 -19.70 -5.35
C MET A 405 3.55 -20.36 -6.24
N GLY A 406 3.88 -21.63 -5.97
CA GLY A 406 4.78 -22.41 -6.83
C GLY A 406 4.32 -22.43 -8.29
N LEU A 407 3.00 -22.39 -8.51
CA LEU A 407 2.34 -22.28 -9.81
C LEU A 407 2.80 -21.08 -10.64
N TYR A 408 3.18 -19.97 -9.99
CA TYR A 408 3.67 -18.74 -10.61
C TYR A 408 5.19 -18.57 -10.44
N GLY A 409 5.92 -19.67 -10.21
CA GLY A 409 7.37 -19.68 -10.14
C GLY A 409 7.96 -19.31 -8.78
N TYR A 410 7.16 -19.32 -7.71
CA TYR A 410 7.71 -19.21 -6.36
C TYR A 410 8.61 -20.41 -6.04
N PHE A 411 9.74 -20.15 -5.39
CA PHE A 411 10.77 -21.17 -5.18
C PHE A 411 10.36 -22.29 -4.21
N ARG A 412 9.35 -22.04 -3.37
CA ARG A 412 8.76 -23.04 -2.48
C ARG A 412 7.57 -23.68 -3.17
N ASP A 413 7.48 -25.00 -3.05
CA ASP A 413 6.34 -25.80 -3.53
C ASP A 413 5.08 -25.59 -2.65
N THR A 414 4.48 -24.41 -2.76
CA THR A 414 3.30 -23.99 -1.99
C THR A 414 1.98 -24.37 -2.67
N THR A 415 2.00 -24.78 -3.94
CA THR A 415 0.79 -25.13 -4.70
C THR A 415 0.96 -26.45 -5.47
N PRO A 416 1.30 -27.57 -4.79
CA PRO A 416 1.60 -28.83 -5.46
C PRO A 416 0.41 -29.40 -6.27
N HIS A 417 -0.82 -29.25 -5.77
CA HIS A 417 -2.01 -29.80 -6.43
C HIS A 417 -2.35 -29.04 -7.70
N LEU A 418 -2.42 -27.70 -7.64
CA LEU A 418 -2.68 -26.86 -8.81
C LEU A 418 -1.55 -26.98 -9.84
N SER A 419 -0.29 -27.09 -9.41
CA SER A 419 0.84 -27.27 -10.34
C SER A 419 0.74 -28.60 -11.10
N THR A 420 0.31 -29.67 -10.42
CA THR A 420 0.07 -30.98 -11.06
C THR A 420 -1.07 -30.95 -12.07
N LEU A 421 -2.09 -30.13 -11.85
CA LEU A 421 -3.18 -29.94 -12.81
C LEU A 421 -2.75 -29.08 -14.01
N ALA A 422 -1.87 -28.10 -13.79
CA ALA A 422 -1.31 -27.28 -14.85
C ALA A 422 -0.47 -28.09 -15.84
N THR A 423 0.33 -29.06 -15.38
CA THR A 423 1.15 -29.91 -16.25
C THR A 423 0.34 -30.82 -17.17
N LYS A 424 -0.92 -31.09 -16.82
CA LYS A 424 -1.88 -31.83 -17.66
C LYS A 424 -2.57 -30.95 -18.72
N ASN A 425 -2.22 -29.67 -18.81
CA ASN A 425 -2.88 -28.64 -19.64
C ASN A 425 -4.37 -28.43 -19.31
N ASP A 426 -4.80 -28.79 -18.10
CA ASP A 426 -6.19 -28.64 -17.68
C ASP A 426 -6.51 -27.21 -17.22
N LEU A 427 -5.51 -26.45 -16.76
CA LEU A 427 -5.69 -25.12 -16.15
C LEU A 427 -5.24 -23.97 -17.06
N LEU A 428 -6.08 -22.94 -17.16
CA LEU A 428 -5.72 -21.62 -17.67
C LEU A 428 -5.17 -20.77 -16.54
N ILE A 429 -3.90 -20.38 -16.63
CA ILE A 429 -3.20 -19.55 -15.64
C ILE A 429 -2.96 -18.17 -16.26
N PHE A 430 -3.40 -17.12 -15.59
CA PHE A 430 -3.26 -15.74 -16.08
C PHE A 430 -2.14 -15.03 -15.32
N ASN A 431 -1.06 -14.67 -16.03
CA ASN A 431 0.18 -14.24 -15.40
C ASN A 431 0.19 -12.75 -15.03
N ASN A 432 -0.55 -11.92 -15.77
CA ASN A 432 -0.51 -10.45 -15.66
C ASN A 432 -1.78 -9.87 -15.02
N VAL A 433 -2.24 -10.49 -13.92
CA VAL A 433 -3.43 -10.04 -13.17
C VAL A 433 -3.05 -9.24 -11.92
N TYR A 434 -3.83 -8.18 -11.64
CA TYR A 434 -3.71 -7.38 -10.43
C TYR A 434 -5.06 -6.92 -9.87
N SER A 435 -5.10 -6.58 -8.58
CA SER A 435 -6.32 -6.08 -7.92
C SER A 435 -6.49 -4.56 -8.07
N ASN A 436 -7.73 -4.10 -8.22
CA ASN A 436 -8.04 -2.67 -8.35
C ASN A 436 -7.82 -1.86 -7.04
N HIS A 437 -7.72 -2.55 -5.90
CA HIS A 437 -7.46 -2.00 -4.58
C HIS A 437 -6.74 -3.05 -3.70
N THR A 438 -6.33 -2.67 -2.49
CA THR A 438 -5.71 -3.59 -1.50
C THR A 438 -6.64 -3.99 -0.35
N HIS A 439 -7.94 -3.71 -0.43
CA HIS A 439 -8.88 -4.05 0.63
C HIS A 439 -10.11 -4.72 0.01
N THR A 440 -10.60 -5.78 0.65
CA THR A 440 -11.67 -6.67 0.15
C THR A 440 -12.90 -5.90 -0.33
N VAL A 441 -13.46 -5.02 0.52
CA VAL A 441 -14.69 -4.29 0.18
C VAL A 441 -14.48 -3.32 -1.00
N PRO A 442 -13.47 -2.42 -1.00
CA PRO A 442 -13.14 -1.64 -2.19
C PRO A 442 -12.93 -2.49 -3.46
N VAL A 443 -12.22 -3.62 -3.37
CA VAL A 443 -12.00 -4.51 -4.53
C VAL A 443 -13.33 -5.07 -5.07
N LEU A 444 -14.10 -5.72 -4.20
CA LEU A 444 -15.29 -6.46 -4.60
C LEU A 444 -16.43 -5.52 -5.01
N SER A 445 -16.38 -4.25 -4.57
CA SER A 445 -17.35 -3.22 -4.98
C SER A 445 -17.31 -2.97 -6.47
N LEU A 446 -16.12 -3.02 -7.07
CA LEU A 446 -15.94 -2.89 -8.51
C LEU A 446 -15.93 -4.25 -9.20
N SER A 447 -15.27 -5.25 -8.63
CA SER A 447 -15.11 -6.56 -9.28
C SER A 447 -16.44 -7.30 -9.51
N LEU A 448 -17.43 -7.08 -8.64
CA LEU A 448 -18.74 -7.76 -8.71
C LEU A 448 -19.89 -6.85 -9.18
N THR A 449 -19.58 -5.62 -9.61
CA THR A 449 -20.57 -4.72 -10.19
C THR A 449 -20.13 -4.22 -11.55
N GLN A 450 -21.04 -3.55 -12.25
CA GLN A 450 -20.74 -2.91 -13.52
C GLN A 450 -19.73 -1.75 -13.38
N ALA A 451 -19.51 -1.22 -12.17
CA ALA A 451 -18.56 -0.13 -11.95
C ALA A 451 -17.11 -0.61 -12.07
N ASN A 452 -16.27 0.20 -12.69
CA ASN A 452 -14.83 -0.02 -12.72
C ASN A 452 -14.09 1.33 -12.75
N GLN A 453 -12.76 1.28 -12.69
CA GLN A 453 -11.93 2.50 -12.65
C GLN A 453 -11.98 3.34 -13.93
N TYR A 454 -12.60 2.84 -15.00
CA TYR A 454 -12.53 3.41 -16.34
C TYR A 454 -13.88 3.96 -16.85
N ASN A 455 -14.99 3.59 -16.21
CA ASN A 455 -16.33 3.93 -16.70
C ASN A 455 -17.08 4.98 -15.86
N HIS A 456 -16.44 5.49 -14.81
CA HIS A 456 -16.97 6.53 -13.92
C HIS A 456 -18.35 6.21 -13.30
N LYS A 457 -18.71 4.93 -13.22
CA LYS A 457 -19.95 4.51 -12.57
C LYS A 457 -19.74 4.37 -11.07
N GLU A 458 -20.72 4.84 -10.32
CA GLU A 458 -20.78 4.63 -8.88
C GLU A 458 -21.18 3.18 -8.58
N TYR A 459 -20.36 2.44 -7.82
CA TYR A 459 -20.62 1.02 -7.55
C TYR A 459 -21.96 0.79 -6.85
N TYR A 460 -22.33 1.66 -5.90
CA TYR A 460 -23.57 1.56 -5.13
C TYR A 460 -24.83 1.89 -5.93
N SER A 461 -24.69 2.32 -7.20
CA SER A 461 -25.79 2.51 -8.15
C SER A 461 -25.67 1.59 -9.37
N SER A 462 -24.66 0.71 -9.42
CA SER A 462 -24.34 -0.14 -10.57
C SER A 462 -24.94 -1.54 -10.42
N LEU A 463 -25.25 -2.20 -11.53
CA LEU A 463 -25.77 -3.57 -11.55
C LEU A 463 -24.72 -4.55 -11.02
N SER A 464 -25.10 -5.43 -10.10
CA SER A 464 -24.22 -6.49 -9.65
C SER A 464 -24.20 -7.65 -10.64
N ILE A 465 -23.20 -8.52 -10.56
CA ILE A 465 -23.22 -9.76 -11.34
C ILE A 465 -24.41 -10.64 -10.94
N LEU A 466 -24.81 -10.64 -9.66
CA LEU A 466 -25.97 -11.40 -9.19
C LEU A 466 -27.29 -10.85 -9.75
N ASP A 467 -27.41 -9.53 -9.93
CA ASP A 467 -28.56 -8.92 -10.63
C ASP A 467 -28.69 -9.52 -12.04
N ILE A 468 -27.59 -9.52 -12.81
CA ILE A 468 -27.55 -10.06 -14.18
C ILE A 468 -27.86 -11.56 -14.21
N LEU A 469 -27.24 -12.36 -13.33
CA LEU A 469 -27.45 -13.80 -13.28
C LEU A 469 -28.90 -14.15 -12.92
N ASN A 470 -29.46 -13.50 -11.90
CA ASN A 470 -30.84 -13.75 -11.48
C ASN A 470 -31.84 -13.36 -12.58
N LYS A 471 -31.64 -12.21 -13.26
CA LYS A 471 -32.48 -11.79 -14.37
C LYS A 471 -32.39 -12.76 -15.56
N ALA A 472 -31.24 -13.39 -15.77
CA ALA A 472 -31.01 -14.42 -16.79
C ALA A 472 -31.55 -15.82 -16.43
N ASP A 473 -32.38 -15.95 -15.37
CA ASP A 473 -32.95 -17.21 -14.88
C ASP A 473 -31.91 -18.26 -14.44
N ILE A 474 -30.77 -17.78 -13.92
CA ILE A 474 -29.70 -18.64 -13.39
C ILE A 474 -29.93 -18.93 -11.91
N ASP A 475 -29.63 -20.16 -11.49
CA ASP A 475 -29.71 -20.60 -10.11
C ASP A 475 -28.41 -20.26 -9.35
N THR A 476 -28.46 -19.18 -8.56
CA THR A 476 -27.27 -18.61 -7.92
C THR A 476 -27.14 -19.04 -6.45
N TYR A 477 -25.96 -19.53 -6.09
CA TYR A 477 -25.58 -19.83 -4.71
C TYR A 477 -24.47 -18.88 -4.25
N TRP A 478 -24.50 -18.48 -2.98
CA TRP A 478 -23.40 -17.81 -2.29
C TRP A 478 -23.04 -18.60 -1.03
N ILE A 479 -21.88 -19.24 -1.02
CA ILE A 479 -21.39 -20.09 0.08
C ILE A 479 -20.14 -19.43 0.66
N SER A 480 -20.18 -19.02 1.92
CA SER A 480 -19.16 -18.15 2.51
C SER A 480 -18.63 -18.66 3.85
N ASN A 481 -17.31 -18.57 4.03
CA ASN A 481 -16.66 -18.65 5.34
C ASN A 481 -16.27 -17.28 5.90
N GLN A 482 -16.52 -16.20 5.16
CA GLN A 482 -16.37 -14.83 5.66
C GLN A 482 -17.51 -14.47 6.61
N SER A 483 -17.25 -13.59 7.58
CA SER A 483 -18.32 -13.10 8.45
C SER A 483 -19.28 -12.22 7.64
N MET A 484 -20.54 -12.67 7.55
CA MET A 484 -21.59 -11.94 6.82
C MET A 484 -22.33 -10.95 7.72
N TYR A 485 -22.08 -10.98 9.04
CA TYR A 485 -22.78 -10.21 10.07
C TYR A 485 -21.80 -9.49 10.99
N GLY A 486 -21.96 -8.17 11.14
CA GLY A 486 -21.23 -7.31 12.06
C GLY A 486 -22.12 -6.20 12.60
N LEU A 487 -21.58 -5.31 13.45
CA LEU A 487 -22.33 -4.15 13.97
C LEU A 487 -22.88 -3.24 12.84
N TRP A 488 -22.35 -3.39 11.62
CA TRP A 488 -22.78 -2.71 10.40
C TRP A 488 -22.82 -3.70 9.24
N ASP A 489 -23.90 -3.75 8.44
CA ASP A 489 -23.88 -4.44 7.15
C ASP A 489 -22.78 -3.84 6.27
N ASN A 490 -22.09 -4.65 5.46
CA ASN A 490 -21.17 -4.17 4.44
C ASN A 490 -21.69 -4.49 3.03
N MET A 491 -21.06 -3.89 2.01
CA MET A 491 -21.50 -4.01 0.61
C MET A 491 -21.40 -5.45 0.07
N VAL A 492 -20.44 -6.26 0.55
CA VAL A 492 -20.32 -7.67 0.16
C VAL A 492 -21.48 -8.50 0.73
N SER A 493 -21.89 -8.26 1.98
CA SER A 493 -23.09 -8.88 2.55
C SER A 493 -24.35 -8.53 1.75
N VAL A 494 -24.52 -7.26 1.36
CA VAL A 494 -25.65 -6.81 0.53
C VAL A 494 -25.67 -7.50 -0.85
N LEU A 495 -24.50 -7.76 -1.44
CA LEU A 495 -24.39 -8.56 -2.67
C LEU A 495 -24.81 -10.02 -2.42
N ALA A 496 -24.24 -10.67 -1.42
CA ALA A 496 -24.52 -12.07 -1.13
C ALA A 496 -25.99 -12.37 -0.84
N HIS A 497 -26.71 -11.44 -0.20
CA HIS A 497 -28.16 -11.56 0.03
C HIS A 497 -29.02 -11.50 -1.24
N GLN A 498 -28.43 -11.20 -2.40
CA GLN A 498 -29.10 -11.27 -3.70
C GLN A 498 -29.07 -12.66 -4.30
N ALA A 499 -28.17 -13.55 -3.84
CA ALA A 499 -28.19 -14.93 -4.29
C ALA A 499 -29.49 -15.62 -3.85
N LYS A 500 -30.06 -16.46 -4.73
CA LYS A 500 -31.22 -17.30 -4.41
C LYS A 500 -30.97 -18.19 -3.20
N HIS A 501 -29.74 -18.69 -3.06
CA HIS A 501 -29.31 -19.53 -1.95
C HIS A 501 -28.10 -18.93 -1.24
N LEU A 502 -28.26 -18.54 0.03
CA LEU A 502 -27.17 -18.03 0.86
C LEU A 502 -26.82 -19.04 1.97
N ILE A 503 -25.56 -19.49 2.01
CA ILE A 503 -25.04 -20.43 3.01
C ILE A 503 -23.81 -19.80 3.68
N SER A 504 -23.96 -19.33 4.91
CA SER A 504 -22.84 -18.85 5.74
C SER A 504 -22.41 -19.94 6.71
N LEU A 505 -21.10 -20.15 6.87
CA LEU A 505 -20.56 -21.01 7.93
C LEU A 505 -20.47 -20.29 9.29
N ASN A 506 -20.27 -18.97 9.26
CA ASN A 506 -20.27 -18.13 10.44
C ASN A 506 -21.67 -17.54 10.60
N VAL A 507 -22.54 -18.29 11.29
CA VAL A 507 -23.90 -17.86 11.62
C VAL A 507 -23.96 -17.57 13.12
N SER A 508 -24.36 -16.37 13.47
CA SER A 508 -24.73 -16.01 14.84
C SER A 508 -26.03 -16.74 15.20
N ILE A 509 -25.94 -17.90 15.86
CA ILE A 509 -27.11 -18.55 16.47
C ILE A 509 -26.99 -18.35 17.99
N GLY A 510 -27.66 -17.33 18.52
CA GLY A 510 -27.61 -16.98 19.94
C GLY A 510 -26.37 -16.16 20.34
N THR A 511 -25.85 -16.38 21.56
CA THR A 511 -24.71 -15.65 22.16
C THR A 511 -23.34 -16.28 21.91
N GLU A 512 -23.26 -17.43 21.25
CA GLU A 512 -21.99 -18.09 20.92
C GLU A 512 -21.72 -18.04 19.42
N ILE A 513 -20.65 -17.35 19.03
CA ILE A 513 -20.04 -17.51 17.71
C ILE A 513 -19.11 -18.73 17.81
N ARG A 514 -19.39 -19.81 17.08
CA ARG A 514 -18.43 -20.90 16.85
C ARG A 514 -17.89 -20.77 15.43
N PRO A 515 -16.84 -19.95 15.20
CA PRO A 515 -16.34 -19.75 13.86
C PRO A 515 -15.80 -21.07 13.31
N GLN A 516 -16.18 -21.42 12.07
CA GLN A 516 -15.51 -22.52 11.37
C GLN A 516 -14.13 -22.03 10.95
N LYS A 517 -13.11 -22.50 11.67
CA LYS A 517 -11.74 -21.96 11.58
C LYS A 517 -11.11 -22.10 10.19
N TYR A 518 -11.53 -23.07 9.37
CA TYR A 518 -10.85 -23.41 8.12
C TYR A 518 -11.80 -23.63 6.93
N ASP A 519 -11.37 -23.20 5.75
CA ASP A 519 -12.19 -23.18 4.52
C ASP A 519 -12.59 -24.57 3.98
N ALA A 520 -11.92 -25.66 4.36
CA ALA A 520 -12.36 -27.01 3.96
C ALA A 520 -13.77 -27.34 4.47
N ALA A 521 -14.29 -26.62 5.48
CA ALA A 521 -15.67 -26.73 5.93
C ALA A 521 -16.70 -26.30 4.87
N LEU A 522 -16.29 -25.57 3.81
CA LEU A 522 -17.14 -25.20 2.68
C LEU A 522 -17.37 -26.38 1.73
N ILE A 523 -16.42 -27.32 1.64
CA ILE A 523 -16.44 -28.43 0.67
C ILE A 523 -17.73 -29.27 0.77
N PRO A 524 -18.19 -29.71 1.96
CA PRO A 524 -19.46 -30.42 2.07
C PRO A 524 -20.68 -29.61 1.64
N LYS A 525 -20.68 -28.28 1.85
CA LYS A 525 -21.78 -27.39 1.44
C LYS A 525 -21.82 -27.22 -0.06
N ILE A 526 -20.65 -27.07 -0.70
CA ILE A 526 -20.52 -27.02 -2.16
C ILE A 526 -20.97 -28.34 -2.78
N LYS A 527 -20.53 -29.48 -2.22
CA LYS A 527 -20.98 -30.80 -2.68
C LYS A 527 -22.51 -30.92 -2.67
N LYS A 528 -23.15 -30.53 -1.57
CA LYS A 528 -24.62 -30.55 -1.47
C LYS A 528 -25.27 -29.66 -2.53
N ALA A 529 -24.75 -28.44 -2.73
CA ALA A 529 -25.26 -27.52 -3.75
C ALA A 529 -25.11 -28.09 -5.18
N LEU A 530 -24.05 -28.85 -5.46
CA LEU A 530 -23.88 -29.54 -6.75
C LEU A 530 -24.92 -30.65 -6.94
N GLU A 531 -25.19 -31.45 -5.90
CA GLU A 531 -26.15 -32.58 -5.91
C GLU A 531 -27.62 -32.15 -6.07
N GLU A 532 -27.97 -30.91 -5.72
CA GLU A 532 -29.32 -30.36 -5.89
C GLU A 532 -29.68 -30.25 -7.38
N LYS A 533 -30.68 -31.01 -7.84
CA LYS A 533 -31.06 -31.06 -9.26
C LYS A 533 -31.79 -29.78 -9.67
N THR A 534 -31.38 -29.19 -10.78
CA THR A 534 -32.06 -28.06 -11.42
C THR A 534 -31.92 -28.16 -12.94
N ASN A 535 -32.95 -27.68 -13.65
CA ASN A 535 -32.89 -27.53 -15.11
C ASN A 535 -32.29 -26.18 -15.51
N GLN A 536 -32.10 -25.26 -14.56
CA GLN A 536 -31.45 -23.97 -14.80
C GLN A 536 -29.94 -24.14 -14.89
N THR A 537 -29.26 -23.17 -15.51
CA THR A 537 -27.82 -23.03 -15.28
C THR A 537 -27.58 -22.69 -13.81
N LYS A 538 -26.57 -23.28 -13.19
CA LYS A 538 -26.19 -23.07 -11.79
C LYS A 538 -24.86 -22.33 -11.69
N VAL A 539 -24.81 -21.29 -10.85
CA VAL A 539 -23.57 -20.56 -10.55
C VAL A 539 -23.38 -20.49 -9.04
N ILE A 540 -22.28 -21.07 -8.55
CA ILE A 540 -21.95 -21.14 -7.13
C ILE A 540 -20.78 -20.19 -6.84
N PHE A 541 -21.06 -19.07 -6.18
CA PHE A 541 -20.03 -18.21 -5.61
C PHE A 541 -19.55 -18.80 -4.28
N VAL A 542 -18.24 -18.94 -4.13
CA VAL A 542 -17.58 -19.46 -2.92
C VAL A 542 -16.64 -18.37 -2.41
N HIS A 543 -16.89 -17.83 -1.22
CA HIS A 543 -16.06 -16.79 -0.62
C HIS A 543 -15.22 -17.38 0.53
N LEU A 544 -13.91 -17.44 0.30
CA LEU A 544 -12.94 -18.03 1.23
C LEU A 544 -12.51 -17.04 2.31
N TYR A 545 -12.11 -17.56 3.47
CA TYR A 545 -11.31 -16.79 4.43
C TYR A 545 -9.83 -16.71 3.98
N GLY A 546 -9.41 -17.69 3.17
CA GLY A 546 -8.19 -17.67 2.37
C GLY A 546 -6.93 -17.45 3.18
N ASN A 547 -6.12 -16.50 2.72
CA ASN A 547 -4.80 -16.20 3.25
C ASN A 547 -4.81 -14.95 4.14
N HIS A 548 -5.98 -14.60 4.69
CA HIS A 548 -6.15 -13.42 5.56
C HIS A 548 -5.24 -13.49 6.79
N HIS A 549 -4.64 -12.35 7.15
CA HIS A 549 -3.88 -12.19 8.37
C HIS A 549 -4.78 -12.37 9.62
N ALA A 550 -4.42 -13.07 10.70
CA ALA A 550 -3.15 -13.74 11.00
C ALA A 550 -3.03 -15.13 10.36
N TYR A 551 -2.01 -15.33 9.51
CA TYR A 551 -1.90 -16.48 8.60
C TYR A 551 -1.84 -17.84 9.30
N TYR A 552 -1.29 -17.89 10.51
CA TYR A 552 -1.22 -19.12 11.31
C TYR A 552 -2.62 -19.72 11.48
N ASN A 553 -3.65 -18.90 11.70
CA ASN A 553 -5.01 -19.36 11.97
C ASN A 553 -5.73 -19.91 10.72
N ARG A 554 -5.11 -19.84 9.54
CA ARG A 554 -5.76 -20.18 8.26
C ARG A 554 -5.63 -21.64 7.85
N TYR A 555 -4.85 -22.45 8.57
CA TYR A 555 -4.63 -23.84 8.21
C TYR A 555 -4.52 -24.78 9.43
N PRO A 556 -4.96 -26.05 9.32
CA PRO A 556 -4.76 -27.04 10.38
C PRO A 556 -3.27 -27.34 10.60
N HIS A 557 -2.72 -26.93 11.75
CA HIS A 557 -1.28 -27.00 12.00
C HIS A 557 -0.69 -28.42 11.95
N LYS A 558 -1.45 -29.44 12.35
CA LYS A 558 -0.95 -30.82 12.38
C LYS A 558 -0.67 -31.39 10.98
N THR A 559 -1.40 -30.94 9.96
CA THR A 559 -1.33 -31.52 8.60
C THR A 559 -0.76 -30.55 7.57
N PHE A 560 -0.87 -29.24 7.78
CA PHE A 560 -0.49 -28.22 6.79
C PHE A 560 0.71 -27.34 7.20
N THR A 561 1.42 -27.69 8.29
CA THR A 561 2.70 -27.03 8.62
C THR A 561 3.85 -27.65 7.83
N LYS A 562 4.03 -27.23 6.58
CA LYS A 562 5.13 -27.67 5.70
C LYS A 562 6.43 -26.89 5.94
N TYR A 563 6.31 -25.59 6.20
CA TYR A 563 7.41 -24.67 6.45
C TYR A 563 7.42 -24.23 7.91
N ASN A 564 8.42 -24.65 8.68
CA ASN A 564 8.58 -24.31 10.10
C ASN A 564 10.04 -23.97 10.50
N LYS A 565 10.99 -24.14 9.58
CA LYS A 565 12.41 -23.82 9.82
C LYS A 565 12.63 -22.31 9.76
N ALA A 566 13.64 -21.83 10.49
CA ALA A 566 14.05 -20.43 10.44
C ALA A 566 14.29 -19.98 8.99
N LEU A 567 13.80 -18.79 8.67
CA LEU A 567 13.96 -18.19 7.35
C LEU A 567 15.43 -17.82 7.14
N LYS A 568 15.98 -18.15 5.97
CA LYS A 568 17.39 -17.90 5.65
C LYS A 568 17.52 -16.72 4.69
N ILE A 569 18.46 -15.81 4.97
CA ILE A 569 18.81 -14.70 4.07
C ILE A 569 19.17 -15.25 2.69
N SER A 570 19.93 -16.34 2.63
CA SER A 570 20.33 -16.97 1.36
C SER A 570 19.16 -17.51 0.51
N GLU A 571 17.97 -17.69 1.09
CA GLU A 571 16.76 -18.07 0.35
C GLU A 571 15.93 -16.83 -0.04
N PHE A 572 15.69 -15.91 0.90
CA PHE A 572 14.70 -14.83 0.79
C PHE A 572 15.26 -13.43 0.56
N GLY A 573 16.52 -13.21 0.93
CA GLY A 573 17.15 -11.92 1.09
C GLY A 573 16.93 -11.24 2.43
N GLU A 574 17.60 -10.11 2.64
CA GLU A 574 17.68 -9.41 3.94
C GLU A 574 16.34 -8.94 4.51
N ASN A 575 15.34 -8.69 3.65
CA ASN A 575 14.01 -8.24 4.08
C ASN A 575 13.35 -9.21 5.08
N ILE A 576 13.76 -10.48 5.08
CA ILE A 576 13.21 -11.52 5.94
C ILE A 576 13.63 -11.39 7.41
N LEU A 577 14.72 -10.66 7.70
CA LEU A 577 15.23 -10.48 9.07
C LEU A 577 14.23 -9.79 10.01
N LYS A 578 13.27 -9.07 9.44
CA LYS A 578 12.25 -8.32 10.17
C LYS A 578 10.92 -9.08 10.27
N ASN A 579 10.87 -10.35 9.84
CA ASN A 579 9.60 -11.03 9.61
C ASN A 579 9.65 -12.54 9.83
N ASN A 580 8.83 -13.01 10.77
CA ASN A 580 8.65 -14.44 11.09
C ASN A 580 7.37 -15.06 10.49
N GLN A 581 6.54 -14.29 9.80
CA GLN A 581 5.21 -14.70 9.32
C GLN A 581 5.23 -15.37 7.95
N VAL A 582 6.31 -15.27 7.17
CA VAL A 582 6.37 -15.83 5.79
C VAL A 582 6.12 -17.34 5.77
N ASN A 583 6.62 -18.08 6.76
CA ASN A 583 6.32 -19.51 6.86
C ASN A 583 4.83 -19.77 7.09
N HIS A 584 4.18 -18.98 7.96
CA HIS A 584 2.73 -19.10 8.20
C HIS A 584 1.93 -18.73 6.94
N TYR A 585 2.37 -17.69 6.23
CA TYR A 585 1.78 -17.32 4.95
C TYR A 585 1.90 -18.46 3.93
N ASP A 586 3.10 -18.96 3.67
CA ASP A 586 3.33 -20.05 2.71
C ASP A 586 2.57 -21.33 3.07
N ASN A 587 2.43 -21.67 4.36
CA ASN A 587 1.60 -22.80 4.81
C ASN A 587 0.10 -22.57 4.55
N SER A 588 -0.38 -21.34 4.74
CA SER A 588 -1.76 -20.99 4.36
C SER A 588 -1.97 -21.10 2.85
N VAL A 589 -0.95 -20.83 2.03
CA VAL A 589 -1.02 -21.06 0.56
C VAL A 589 -1.13 -22.54 0.23
N VAL A 590 -0.36 -23.42 0.90
CA VAL A 590 -0.49 -24.89 0.77
C VAL A 590 -1.90 -25.37 1.11
N TYR A 591 -2.49 -24.80 2.16
CA TYR A 591 -3.87 -25.15 2.53
C TYR A 591 -4.90 -24.65 1.51
N ASN A 592 -4.73 -23.42 1.01
CA ASN A 592 -5.60 -22.87 -0.03
C ASN A 592 -5.51 -23.68 -1.33
N ASP A 593 -4.32 -24.13 -1.74
CA ASP A 593 -4.11 -25.05 -2.87
C ASP A 593 -4.92 -26.35 -2.71
N TYR A 594 -4.89 -26.97 -1.52
CA TYR A 594 -5.71 -28.14 -1.20
C TYR A 594 -7.21 -27.85 -1.29
N VAL A 595 -7.69 -26.73 -0.74
CA VAL A 595 -9.12 -26.38 -0.75
C VAL A 595 -9.62 -26.16 -2.18
N VAL A 596 -8.93 -25.33 -2.96
CA VAL A 596 -9.32 -25.00 -4.34
C VAL A 596 -9.27 -26.24 -5.23
N SER A 597 -8.22 -27.06 -5.14
CA SER A 597 -8.11 -28.30 -5.92
C SER A 597 -9.16 -29.35 -5.52
N SER A 598 -9.55 -29.41 -4.25
CA SER A 598 -10.64 -30.28 -3.78
C SER A 598 -12.00 -29.87 -4.35
N ILE A 599 -12.29 -28.56 -4.41
CA ILE A 599 -13.51 -28.03 -5.01
C ILE A 599 -13.54 -28.34 -6.52
N LEU A 600 -12.42 -28.15 -7.22
CA LEU A 600 -12.30 -28.51 -8.63
C LEU A 600 -12.53 -30.02 -8.86
N THR A 601 -12.00 -30.86 -7.97
CA THR A 601 -12.19 -32.32 -8.05
C THR A 601 -13.66 -32.71 -7.88
N LEU A 602 -14.43 -31.99 -7.04
CA LEU A 602 -15.89 -32.20 -6.95
C LEU A 602 -16.57 -31.82 -8.27
N LEU A 603 -16.29 -30.63 -8.80
CA LEU A 603 -16.88 -30.16 -10.05
C LEU A 603 -16.57 -31.10 -11.23
N GLN A 604 -15.36 -31.66 -11.27
CA GLN A 604 -14.93 -32.59 -12.32
C GLN A 604 -15.77 -33.88 -12.39
N LYS A 605 -16.45 -34.27 -11.30
CA LYS A 605 -17.33 -35.45 -11.24
C LYS A 605 -18.72 -35.20 -11.82
N GLU A 606 -19.12 -33.94 -11.95
CA GLU A 606 -20.38 -33.57 -12.59
C GLU A 606 -20.35 -33.87 -14.09
N GLN A 607 -21.50 -33.76 -14.76
CA GLN A 607 -21.63 -33.96 -16.20
C GLN A 607 -21.95 -32.64 -16.93
N GLY A 608 -21.75 -32.61 -18.25
CA GLY A 608 -22.11 -31.45 -19.08
C GLY A 608 -21.10 -30.29 -19.06
N VAL A 609 -21.60 -29.11 -19.43
CA VAL A 609 -20.81 -27.86 -19.46
C VAL A 609 -20.54 -27.40 -18.03
N ARG A 610 -19.26 -27.28 -17.70
CA ARG A 610 -18.84 -26.86 -16.37
C ARG A 610 -17.56 -26.04 -16.41
N GLY A 611 -17.43 -25.12 -15.46
CA GLY A 611 -16.23 -24.29 -15.32
C GLY A 611 -15.97 -23.85 -13.89
N LEU A 612 -14.71 -23.69 -13.54
CA LEU A 612 -14.26 -23.13 -12.28
C LEU A 612 -13.39 -21.91 -12.55
N ILE A 613 -13.66 -20.83 -11.83
CA ILE A 613 -12.90 -19.58 -11.90
C ILE A 613 -12.46 -19.23 -10.48
N TYR A 614 -11.16 -19.14 -10.24
CA TYR A 614 -10.58 -18.73 -8.96
C TYR A 614 -9.83 -17.41 -9.13
N MET A 615 -10.15 -16.44 -8.28
CA MET A 615 -9.46 -15.15 -8.24
C MET A 615 -9.35 -14.68 -6.79
N SER A 616 -8.16 -14.23 -6.37
CA SER A 616 -8.04 -13.52 -5.09
C SER A 616 -8.56 -12.10 -5.22
N ASP A 617 -9.17 -11.57 -4.17
CA ASP A 617 -9.61 -10.18 -4.12
C ASP A 617 -8.42 -9.20 -4.16
N HIS A 618 -7.49 -9.30 -3.22
CA HIS A 618 -6.22 -8.58 -3.13
C HIS A 618 -5.12 -9.54 -2.64
N ALA A 619 -3.93 -9.00 -2.42
CA ALA A 619 -2.77 -9.75 -1.97
C ALA A 619 -2.14 -9.08 -0.74
N ASP A 620 -1.45 -9.87 0.07
CA ASP A 620 -0.62 -9.34 1.16
C ASP A 620 0.86 -9.20 0.75
N ASP A 621 1.52 -8.15 1.25
CA ASP A 621 2.98 -8.05 1.27
C ASP A 621 3.53 -8.79 2.49
N ALA A 622 3.50 -10.12 2.37
CA ALA A 622 3.89 -11.04 3.41
C ALA A 622 5.40 -11.04 3.67
N ILE A 623 6.26 -10.61 2.75
CA ILE A 623 7.72 -10.59 2.93
C ILE A 623 8.17 -9.39 3.74
N ARG A 624 7.63 -8.19 3.47
CA ARG A 624 7.99 -6.96 4.22
C ARG A 624 7.12 -6.74 5.46
N ALA A 625 6.27 -7.71 5.81
CA ALA A 625 5.34 -7.64 6.94
C ALA A 625 4.44 -6.39 6.93
N LYS A 626 3.98 -5.99 5.73
CA LYS A 626 3.14 -4.79 5.58
C LYS A 626 1.64 -5.11 5.50
N GLY A 627 1.26 -6.37 5.31
CA GLY A 627 -0.12 -6.76 5.03
C GLY A 627 -0.61 -6.12 3.73
N HIS A 628 -1.81 -5.55 3.75
CA HIS A 628 -2.47 -4.96 2.59
C HIS A 628 -2.97 -3.52 2.84
N SER A 629 -2.38 -2.81 3.80
CA SER A 629 -2.75 -1.42 4.10
C SER A 629 -2.40 -0.48 2.94
N CYS A 630 -3.41 0.15 2.34
CA CYS A 630 -3.26 1.09 1.21
C CYS A 630 -2.34 2.29 1.49
N ASP A 631 -2.26 2.74 2.74
CA ASP A 631 -1.37 3.81 3.18
C ASP A 631 0.12 3.43 3.11
N ARG A 632 0.43 2.13 3.22
CA ARG A 632 1.79 1.58 3.07
C ARG A 632 1.93 0.78 1.77
N PHE A 633 1.17 1.17 0.75
CA PHE A 633 1.03 0.46 -0.52
C PHE A 633 2.37 0.00 -1.09
N THR A 634 2.42 -1.27 -1.47
CA THR A 634 3.42 -1.84 -2.35
C THR A 634 2.72 -2.59 -3.47
N TYR A 635 3.35 -2.67 -4.66
CA TYR A 635 2.74 -3.40 -5.77
C TYR A 635 2.55 -4.89 -5.48
N ASP A 636 3.30 -5.48 -4.53
CA ASP A 636 3.08 -6.84 -4.03
C ASP A 636 1.66 -7.03 -3.47
N MET A 637 1.07 -6.01 -2.83
CA MET A 637 -0.30 -6.06 -2.28
C MET A 637 -1.39 -6.18 -3.36
N SER A 638 -1.01 -6.09 -4.63
CA SER A 638 -1.93 -6.18 -5.77
C SER A 638 -1.70 -7.39 -6.66
N GLN A 639 -0.65 -8.20 -6.41
CA GLN A 639 -0.28 -9.33 -7.27
C GLN A 639 -1.14 -10.55 -6.96
N ILE A 640 -2.33 -10.62 -7.54
CA ILE A 640 -3.31 -11.69 -7.29
C ILE A 640 -3.28 -12.79 -8.36
N PRO A 641 -3.58 -14.05 -8.00
CA PRO A 641 -3.78 -15.13 -8.97
C PRO A 641 -5.16 -15.04 -9.62
N LEU A 642 -5.22 -15.45 -10.90
CA LEU A 642 -6.46 -15.79 -11.61
C LEU A 642 -6.23 -17.12 -12.34
N ILE A 643 -7.07 -18.11 -12.03
CA ILE A 643 -7.01 -19.45 -12.60
C ILE A 643 -8.40 -19.82 -13.10
N MET A 644 -8.49 -20.41 -14.29
CA MET A 644 -9.73 -20.93 -14.83
C MET A 644 -9.57 -22.38 -15.28
N TRP A 645 -10.63 -23.17 -15.14
CA TRP A 645 -10.75 -24.52 -15.64
C TRP A 645 -12.10 -24.69 -16.34
N PHE A 646 -12.13 -25.40 -17.47
CA PHE A 646 -13.35 -25.64 -18.24
C PHE A 646 -13.40 -27.07 -18.75
N SER A 647 -14.56 -27.73 -18.66
CA SER A 647 -14.71 -29.09 -19.20
C SER A 647 -14.58 -29.14 -20.71
N ASN A 648 -14.29 -30.34 -21.23
CA ASN A 648 -14.30 -30.60 -22.67
C ASN A 648 -15.61 -30.18 -23.35
N SER A 649 -16.75 -30.29 -22.65
CA SER A 649 -18.04 -29.82 -23.17
C SER A 649 -18.10 -28.30 -23.32
N TYR A 650 -17.59 -27.55 -22.33
CA TYR A 650 -17.46 -26.09 -22.43
C TYR A 650 -16.52 -25.71 -23.58
N GLN A 651 -15.36 -26.36 -23.69
CA GLN A 651 -14.38 -26.08 -24.74
C GLN A 651 -14.94 -26.29 -26.15
N LYS A 652 -15.87 -27.24 -26.32
CA LYS A 652 -16.56 -27.50 -27.60
C LYS A 652 -17.68 -26.49 -27.88
N ILE A 653 -18.55 -26.23 -26.90
CA ILE A 653 -19.73 -25.36 -27.07
C ILE A 653 -19.33 -23.88 -27.16
N TYR A 654 -18.34 -23.48 -26.36
CA TYR A 654 -17.83 -22.09 -26.26
C TYR A 654 -16.38 -21.99 -26.73
N ALA A 655 -16.08 -22.62 -27.88
CA ALA A 655 -14.72 -22.70 -28.43
C ALA A 655 -14.07 -21.32 -28.64
N ASN A 656 -14.85 -20.34 -29.10
CA ASN A 656 -14.34 -18.98 -29.34
C ASN A 656 -13.89 -18.29 -28.03
N GLN A 657 -14.71 -18.38 -26.98
CA GLN A 657 -14.38 -17.85 -25.65
C GLN A 657 -13.15 -18.56 -25.09
N TYR A 658 -13.11 -19.90 -25.14
CA TYR A 658 -11.99 -20.69 -24.63
C TYR A 658 -10.67 -20.39 -25.36
N HIS A 659 -10.68 -20.35 -26.70
CA HIS A 659 -9.50 -20.00 -27.49
C HIS A 659 -9.04 -18.56 -27.26
N THR A 660 -9.96 -17.64 -27.00
CA THR A 660 -9.62 -16.25 -26.67
C THR A 660 -8.95 -16.16 -25.30
N LEU A 661 -9.49 -16.84 -24.29
CA LEU A 661 -8.88 -16.94 -22.96
C LEU A 661 -7.46 -17.52 -23.04
N LEU A 662 -7.26 -18.57 -23.84
CA LEU A 662 -5.92 -19.15 -24.09
C LEU A 662 -4.93 -18.13 -24.66
N LYS A 663 -5.36 -17.28 -25.60
CA LYS A 663 -4.55 -16.20 -26.18
C LYS A 663 -4.29 -15.05 -25.21
N HIS A 664 -5.18 -14.85 -24.23
CA HIS A 664 -5.15 -13.72 -23.31
C HIS A 664 -4.48 -13.99 -21.96
N LYS A 665 -3.92 -15.19 -21.71
CA LYS A 665 -3.20 -15.53 -20.47
C LYS A 665 -2.09 -14.55 -20.06
N GLU A 666 -1.47 -13.88 -21.04
CA GLU A 666 -0.39 -12.90 -20.84
C GLU A 666 -0.86 -11.43 -20.88
N LYS A 667 -2.15 -11.17 -21.11
CA LYS A 667 -2.68 -9.80 -21.15
C LYS A 667 -2.75 -9.23 -19.73
N LEU A 668 -2.42 -7.95 -19.61
CA LEU A 668 -2.64 -7.20 -18.38
C LEU A 668 -4.13 -7.17 -18.07
N TYR A 669 -4.52 -7.46 -16.82
CA TYR A 669 -5.91 -7.52 -16.40
C TYR A 669 -6.07 -7.03 -14.96
N SER A 670 -7.08 -6.20 -14.73
CA SER A 670 -7.48 -5.76 -13.39
C SER A 670 -8.79 -6.44 -12.99
N ASN A 671 -8.92 -6.82 -11.72
CA ASN A 671 -10.11 -7.55 -11.28
C ASN A 671 -11.41 -6.71 -11.25
N ASP A 672 -11.37 -5.39 -11.41
CA ASP A 672 -12.57 -4.57 -11.66
C ASP A 672 -13.23 -4.85 -13.02
N MET A 673 -12.58 -5.65 -13.89
CA MET A 673 -13.13 -6.14 -15.15
C MET A 673 -13.86 -7.50 -15.00
N PHE A 674 -13.88 -8.07 -13.79
CA PHE A 674 -14.38 -9.41 -13.53
C PHE A 674 -15.87 -9.58 -13.82
N TYR A 675 -16.68 -8.55 -13.55
CA TYR A 675 -18.09 -8.50 -13.92
C TYR A 675 -18.32 -8.84 -15.41
N ASN A 676 -17.61 -8.17 -16.33
CA ASN A 676 -17.78 -8.40 -17.77
C ASN A 676 -17.18 -9.73 -18.20
N THR A 677 -16.06 -10.14 -17.58
CA THR A 677 -15.45 -11.45 -17.84
C THR A 677 -16.36 -12.61 -17.46
N LEU A 678 -17.09 -12.51 -16.34
CA LEU A 678 -18.09 -13.51 -15.96
C LEU A 678 -19.27 -13.55 -16.94
N ILE A 679 -19.79 -12.40 -17.37
CA ILE A 679 -20.87 -12.32 -18.36
C ILE A 679 -20.48 -13.00 -19.68
N GLY A 680 -19.30 -12.68 -20.21
CA GLY A 680 -18.80 -13.28 -21.45
C GLY A 680 -18.51 -14.77 -21.32
N THR A 681 -17.87 -15.17 -20.22
CA THR A 681 -17.54 -16.58 -19.95
C THR A 681 -18.79 -17.44 -19.79
N PHE A 682 -19.85 -16.91 -19.18
CA PHE A 682 -21.13 -17.62 -19.03
C PHE A 682 -22.08 -17.41 -20.22
N ASN A 683 -21.64 -16.68 -21.25
CA ASN A 683 -22.41 -16.39 -22.46
C ASN A 683 -23.82 -15.82 -22.17
N ILE A 684 -23.89 -14.81 -21.30
CA ILE A 684 -25.13 -14.13 -20.94
C ILE A 684 -25.38 -12.98 -21.92
N GLN A 685 -26.60 -12.90 -22.45
CA GLN A 685 -27.03 -11.83 -23.34
C GLN A 685 -27.62 -10.69 -22.52
N THR A 686 -26.99 -9.51 -22.55
CA THR A 686 -27.45 -8.30 -21.85
C THR A 686 -26.88 -7.04 -22.48
N THR A 687 -27.65 -5.94 -22.48
CA THR A 687 -27.15 -4.59 -22.87
C THR A 687 -26.09 -4.03 -21.91
N GLN A 688 -25.91 -4.65 -20.74
CA GLN A 688 -25.00 -4.17 -19.69
C GLN A 688 -23.57 -4.67 -19.85
N TYR A 689 -23.35 -5.56 -20.82
CA TYR A 689 -22.07 -6.16 -21.16
C TYR A 689 -21.18 -5.20 -21.96
N ASN A 690 -19.92 -5.07 -21.54
CA ASN A 690 -18.89 -4.37 -22.29
C ASN A 690 -17.76 -5.33 -22.67
N PRO A 691 -17.64 -5.72 -23.97
CA PRO A 691 -16.63 -6.68 -24.41
C PRO A 691 -15.19 -6.15 -24.33
N ALA A 692 -14.98 -4.84 -24.20
CA ALA A 692 -13.64 -4.28 -24.02
C ALA A 692 -13.02 -4.62 -22.64
N TYR A 693 -13.85 -5.00 -21.68
CA TYR A 693 -13.48 -5.38 -20.31
C TYR A 693 -13.66 -6.88 -20.04
N ASP A 694 -13.76 -7.72 -21.06
CA ASP A 694 -13.96 -9.16 -20.92
C ASP A 694 -12.76 -9.94 -21.48
N LEU A 695 -12.05 -10.69 -20.63
CA LEU A 695 -10.92 -11.52 -21.05
C LEU A 695 -11.26 -12.59 -22.08
N SER A 696 -12.50 -13.07 -22.10
CA SER A 696 -13.00 -14.08 -23.04
C SER A 696 -13.42 -13.48 -24.39
N SER A 697 -13.39 -12.15 -24.53
CA SER A 697 -13.72 -11.43 -25.76
C SER A 697 -12.49 -11.03 -26.57
N THR A 698 -12.59 -11.14 -27.89
CA THR A 698 -11.55 -10.67 -28.82
C THR A 698 -11.38 -9.15 -28.81
N HIS A 699 -12.34 -8.42 -28.24
CA HIS A 699 -12.31 -6.96 -28.11
C HIS A 699 -11.63 -6.48 -26.83
N TYR A 700 -11.15 -7.39 -25.98
CA TYR A 700 -10.46 -7.04 -24.75
C TYR A 700 -9.31 -6.04 -24.99
N ALA A 701 -9.35 -4.89 -24.33
CA ALA A 701 -8.51 -3.74 -24.72
C ALA A 701 -7.95 -2.90 -23.56
N LEU A 702 -7.62 -3.49 -22.40
CA LEU A 702 -6.84 -2.77 -21.38
C LEU A 702 -5.41 -2.51 -21.89
N LYS A 703 -5.04 -1.24 -22.04
CA LYS A 703 -3.68 -0.85 -22.41
C LYS A 703 -2.86 -0.54 -21.14
N PRO A 704 -1.56 -0.87 -21.10
CA PRO A 704 -0.71 -0.60 -19.95
C PRO A 704 -0.77 0.85 -19.44
N LYS A 705 -0.69 1.83 -20.34
CA LYS A 705 -0.75 3.26 -19.98
C LYS A 705 -2.05 3.69 -19.28
N ASP A 706 -3.14 2.96 -19.53
CA ASP A 706 -4.47 3.27 -19.01
C ASP A 706 -4.75 2.50 -17.71
N ALA A 707 -3.85 1.60 -17.28
CA ALA A 707 -4.07 0.74 -16.12
C ALA A 707 -3.96 1.51 -14.79
N LEU A 708 -5.03 1.46 -14.00
CA LEU A 708 -5.19 2.19 -12.74
C LEU A 708 -5.26 1.23 -11.54
N ILE A 709 -4.92 1.73 -10.35
CA ILE A 709 -5.04 1.04 -9.06
C ILE A 709 -5.41 2.04 -7.95
N LEU A 710 -5.89 1.52 -6.81
CA LEU A 710 -6.41 2.29 -5.68
C LEU A 710 -7.53 3.23 -6.13
N HIS A 711 -8.44 2.69 -6.94
CA HIS A 711 -9.60 3.40 -7.49
C HIS A 711 -9.19 4.68 -8.24
N GLY A 712 -8.15 4.59 -9.06
CA GLY A 712 -7.63 5.71 -9.86
C GLY A 712 -6.66 6.66 -9.14
N GLN A 713 -6.34 6.44 -7.87
CA GLN A 713 -5.35 7.26 -7.16
C GLN A 713 -3.92 7.06 -7.67
N LYS A 714 -3.61 5.92 -8.30
CA LYS A 714 -2.29 5.62 -8.89
C LYS A 714 -2.42 4.90 -10.22
N HIS A 715 -1.42 5.08 -11.08
CA HIS A 715 -1.22 4.21 -12.23
C HIS A 715 -0.60 2.89 -11.79
N TYR A 716 -1.05 1.78 -12.38
CA TYR A 716 -0.44 0.47 -12.14
C TYR A 716 0.94 0.37 -12.81
N ILE A 717 1.08 1.01 -13.97
CA ILE A 717 2.34 1.10 -14.70
C ILE A 717 3.06 2.36 -14.25
N ASP A 718 3.88 2.17 -13.22
CA ASP A 718 4.64 3.21 -12.53
C ASP A 718 6.10 2.77 -12.44
N GLU A 719 7.03 3.72 -12.35
CA GLU A 719 8.46 3.43 -12.22
C GLU A 719 8.77 2.54 -11.00
N LYS A 720 8.00 2.67 -9.91
CA LYS A 720 8.17 1.88 -8.69
C LYS A 720 7.57 0.48 -8.78
N ASN A 721 6.83 0.14 -9.84
CA ASN A 721 6.34 -1.20 -10.08
C ASN A 721 7.42 -2.10 -10.70
N HIS A 722 8.44 -2.40 -9.89
CA HIS A 722 9.60 -3.18 -10.34
C HIS A 722 9.21 -4.58 -10.84
N ILE A 723 8.16 -5.18 -10.29
CA ILE A 723 7.67 -6.52 -10.66
C ILE A 723 7.17 -6.52 -12.11
N TYR A 724 6.41 -5.49 -12.49
CA TYR A 724 5.92 -5.32 -13.85
C TYR A 724 7.07 -5.13 -14.84
N TRP A 725 7.93 -4.12 -14.60
CA TRP A 725 9.02 -3.79 -15.51
C TRP A 725 10.04 -4.92 -15.65
N GLN A 726 10.37 -5.61 -14.56
CA GLN A 726 11.25 -6.77 -14.62
C GLN A 726 10.65 -7.88 -15.52
N THR A 727 9.35 -8.13 -15.42
CA THR A 727 8.67 -9.15 -16.22
C THR A 727 8.61 -8.76 -17.70
N GLU A 728 8.25 -7.51 -18.00
CA GLU A 728 8.15 -7.03 -19.38
C GLU A 728 9.52 -6.93 -20.05
N ASN A 729 10.55 -6.45 -19.36
CA ASN A 729 11.91 -6.40 -19.89
C ASN A 729 12.49 -7.80 -20.08
N ALA A 730 12.22 -8.75 -19.17
CA ALA A 730 12.57 -10.15 -19.37
C ALA A 730 11.92 -10.74 -20.63
N LYS A 731 10.61 -10.52 -20.82
CA LYS A 731 9.88 -10.93 -22.03
C LYS A 731 10.47 -10.31 -23.29
N TYR A 732 10.85 -9.04 -23.25
CA TYR A 732 11.52 -8.36 -24.36
C TYR A 732 12.86 -9.03 -24.70
N LEU A 733 13.70 -9.31 -23.70
CA LEU A 733 15.02 -9.94 -23.91
C LEU A 733 14.90 -11.35 -24.50
N LEU A 734 13.91 -12.13 -24.06
CA LEU A 734 13.67 -13.46 -24.61
C LEU A 734 13.19 -13.40 -26.06
N LYS A 735 12.20 -12.53 -26.35
CA LYS A 735 11.64 -12.38 -27.70
C LYS A 735 12.66 -11.83 -28.70
N SER A 736 13.58 -10.99 -28.25
CA SER A 736 14.66 -10.42 -29.07
C SER A 736 15.93 -11.29 -29.11
N HIS A 737 15.90 -12.49 -28.52
CA HIS A 737 17.05 -13.40 -28.40
C HIS A 737 18.29 -12.76 -27.77
N GLN A 738 18.09 -11.77 -26.88
CA GLN A 738 19.18 -11.07 -26.17
C GLN A 738 19.47 -11.66 -24.80
N SER A 739 18.65 -12.59 -24.29
CA SER A 739 18.82 -13.19 -22.95
C SER A 739 20.13 -13.98 -22.77
N SER A 740 20.80 -14.38 -23.86
CA SER A 740 22.11 -15.05 -23.85
C SER A 740 23.30 -14.08 -23.96
N ARG A 741 23.01 -12.78 -24.12
CA ARG A 741 23.98 -11.66 -24.12
C ARG A 741 23.79 -10.76 -22.89
N ILE A 742 22.57 -10.61 -22.40
CA ILE A 742 22.26 -9.75 -21.26
C ILE A 742 21.97 -10.63 -20.05
N PHE A 743 22.87 -10.60 -19.09
CA PHE A 743 22.84 -11.47 -17.92
C PHE A 743 22.26 -10.69 -16.73
N PRO A 744 21.20 -11.18 -16.10
CA PRO A 744 20.84 -10.74 -14.76
C PRO A 744 22.03 -10.93 -13.82
N SER A 745 22.46 -9.86 -13.15
CA SER A 745 23.56 -9.90 -12.19
C SER A 745 23.09 -9.98 -10.75
N HIS A 746 24.03 -10.17 -9.82
CA HIS A 746 23.78 -10.23 -8.39
C HIS A 746 22.72 -11.28 -8.02
N VAL A 747 22.85 -12.49 -8.57
CA VAL A 747 21.91 -13.60 -8.33
C VAL A 747 22.37 -14.44 -7.15
N TYR A 748 22.39 -13.82 -5.97
CA TYR A 748 22.93 -14.44 -4.74
C TYR A 748 21.89 -15.15 -3.87
N TYR A 749 20.59 -15.06 -4.17
CA TYR A 749 19.52 -15.73 -3.41
C TYR A 749 18.77 -16.76 -4.26
N ILE A 750 18.35 -17.86 -3.61
CA ILE A 750 17.56 -18.92 -4.27
C ILE A 750 16.26 -18.38 -4.86
N LYS A 751 15.56 -17.46 -4.16
CA LYS A 751 14.36 -16.81 -4.69
C LYS A 751 14.63 -16.07 -6.02
N LYS A 752 15.76 -15.35 -6.14
CA LYS A 752 16.12 -14.62 -7.36
C LYS A 752 16.44 -15.60 -8.49
N LEU A 753 17.23 -16.64 -8.20
CA LEU A 753 17.54 -17.72 -9.15
C LEU A 753 16.26 -18.36 -9.72
N LYS A 754 15.35 -18.80 -8.85
CA LYS A 754 14.10 -19.44 -9.28
C LYS A 754 13.18 -18.51 -10.07
N LYS A 755 13.15 -17.22 -9.70
CA LYS A 755 12.40 -16.24 -10.49
C LYS A 755 12.97 -16.09 -11.90
N LEU A 756 14.29 -16.09 -12.06
CA LEU A 756 14.95 -16.01 -13.36
C LEU A 756 14.70 -17.26 -14.21
N GLU A 757 14.79 -18.45 -13.61
CA GLU A 757 14.42 -19.72 -14.27
C GLU A 757 12.97 -19.70 -14.75
N TYR A 758 12.04 -19.25 -13.91
CA TYR A 758 10.63 -19.11 -14.26
C TYR A 758 10.41 -18.09 -15.40
N LEU A 759 11.16 -16.99 -15.39
CA LEU A 759 11.14 -16.01 -16.48
C LEU A 759 11.85 -16.52 -17.75
N GLY A 760 12.47 -17.71 -17.74
CA GLY A 760 13.10 -18.33 -18.91
C GLY A 760 14.55 -17.91 -19.17
N PHE A 761 15.20 -17.21 -18.23
CA PHE A 761 16.64 -16.92 -18.36
C PHE A 761 17.46 -18.20 -18.21
N LYS A 762 18.51 -18.29 -19.03
CA LYS A 762 19.45 -19.41 -19.06
C LYS A 762 20.88 -18.99 -18.73
N SER A 763 21.03 -17.77 -18.24
CA SER A 763 22.32 -17.22 -17.85
C SER A 763 22.14 -16.17 -16.76
N PHE A 764 23.13 -16.07 -15.91
CA PHE A 764 23.19 -15.11 -14.81
C PHE A 764 24.63 -14.90 -14.36
N GLU A 765 24.82 -13.87 -13.55
CA GLU A 765 26.06 -13.59 -12.85
C GLU A 765 25.88 -13.77 -11.32
N ILE A 766 26.95 -14.26 -10.69
CA ILE A 766 27.04 -14.45 -9.25
C ILE A 766 28.44 -14.12 -8.71
N ASP A 767 28.46 -13.32 -7.65
CA ASP A 767 29.66 -12.97 -6.90
C ASP A 767 30.03 -14.07 -5.90
N VAL A 768 31.30 -14.46 -5.86
CA VAL A 768 31.82 -15.46 -4.91
C VAL A 768 33.16 -15.06 -4.31
N GLN A 769 33.46 -15.59 -3.13
CA GLN A 769 34.79 -15.55 -2.53
C GLN A 769 35.25 -16.94 -2.09
N TRP A 770 36.54 -17.20 -2.19
CA TRP A 770 37.18 -18.35 -1.57
C TRP A 770 37.34 -18.14 -0.07
N LYS A 771 36.71 -19.00 0.74
CA LYS A 771 36.82 -18.98 2.21
C LYS A 771 36.67 -20.39 2.76
N ASN A 772 37.46 -20.75 3.76
CA ASN A 772 37.37 -22.05 4.46
C ASN A 772 37.34 -23.29 3.53
N ASN A 773 38.14 -23.28 2.46
CA ASN A 773 38.18 -24.33 1.42
C ASN A 773 36.92 -24.48 0.54
N HIS A 774 36.04 -23.49 0.54
CA HIS A 774 34.86 -23.44 -0.32
C HIS A 774 34.75 -22.10 -1.05
N LEU A 775 33.90 -22.05 -2.08
CA LEU A 775 33.43 -20.79 -2.68
C LEU A 775 32.09 -20.41 -2.02
N GLU A 776 32.07 -19.29 -1.31
CA GLU A 776 30.88 -18.71 -0.69
C GLU A 776 30.31 -17.61 -1.58
N ILE A 777 28.99 -17.54 -1.67
CA ILE A 777 28.26 -16.51 -2.43
C ILE A 777 28.23 -15.20 -1.64
N LEU A 778 28.43 -14.10 -2.36
CA LEU A 778 28.44 -12.75 -1.83
C LEU A 778 27.18 -11.96 -2.24
N ASP A 779 26.71 -11.13 -1.33
CA ASP A 779 25.79 -10.03 -1.59
C ASP A 779 26.50 -8.73 -1.25
N ASN A 780 26.81 -7.90 -2.25
CA ASN A 780 27.53 -6.64 -2.07
C ASN A 780 28.81 -6.78 -1.22
N ASN A 781 29.61 -7.83 -1.50
CA ASN A 781 30.83 -8.22 -0.76
C ASN A 781 30.61 -8.77 0.66
N ILE A 782 29.36 -9.00 1.07
CA ILE A 782 29.01 -9.64 2.34
C ILE A 782 28.68 -11.12 2.09
N SER A 783 29.28 -12.03 2.85
CA SER A 783 29.00 -13.46 2.71
C SER A 783 27.55 -13.78 3.10
N THR A 784 26.85 -14.49 2.22
CA THR A 784 25.51 -15.04 2.48
C THR A 784 25.54 -16.34 3.29
N SER A 785 26.74 -16.84 3.63
CA SER A 785 26.99 -18.20 4.15
C SER A 785 26.56 -19.34 3.23
N MET A 786 26.14 -19.05 1.99
CA MET A 786 25.75 -20.07 1.02
C MET A 786 26.95 -20.52 0.19
N HIS A 787 27.19 -21.82 0.13
CA HIS A 787 28.24 -22.38 -0.73
C HIS A 787 27.74 -22.45 -2.18
N LEU A 788 28.64 -22.15 -3.14
CA LEU A 788 28.36 -22.23 -4.57
C LEU A 788 27.81 -23.61 -4.99
N GLU A 789 28.37 -24.69 -4.44
CA GLU A 789 27.90 -26.05 -4.73
C GLU A 789 26.42 -26.26 -4.35
N THR A 790 26.01 -25.76 -3.19
CA THR A 790 24.61 -25.83 -2.73
C THR A 790 23.69 -25.00 -3.63
N PHE A 791 24.15 -23.82 -4.06
CA PHE A 791 23.40 -22.97 -4.98
C PHE A 791 23.23 -23.62 -6.36
N LEU A 792 24.30 -24.19 -6.92
CA LEU A 792 24.27 -24.93 -8.19
C LEU A 792 23.37 -26.16 -8.11
N SER A 793 23.32 -26.84 -6.96
CA SER A 793 22.40 -27.96 -6.73
C SER A 793 20.92 -27.53 -6.75
N ASN A 794 20.64 -26.25 -6.52
CA ASN A 794 19.29 -25.68 -6.64
C ASN A 794 19.02 -25.08 -8.03
N THR A 795 19.98 -25.12 -8.95
CA THR A 795 19.86 -24.57 -10.31
C THR A 795 19.42 -25.67 -11.28
N ASN A 796 18.55 -25.35 -12.24
CA ASN A 796 18.26 -26.22 -13.37
C ASN A 796 19.42 -26.19 -14.38
N LEU A 797 20.50 -26.90 -14.03
CA LEU A 797 21.75 -26.93 -14.79
C LEU A 797 21.58 -27.46 -16.22
N SER A 798 20.54 -28.24 -16.49
CA SER A 798 20.25 -28.77 -17.84
C SER A 798 19.80 -27.68 -18.81
N ALA A 799 19.01 -26.71 -18.33
CA ALA A 799 18.50 -25.60 -19.11
C ALA A 799 19.46 -24.41 -19.19
N LEU A 800 20.49 -24.40 -18.32
CA LEU A 800 21.44 -23.32 -18.18
C LEU A 800 22.49 -23.34 -19.31
N GLU A 801 22.71 -22.19 -19.94
CA GLU A 801 23.68 -21.99 -21.01
C GLU A 801 25.00 -21.44 -20.47
N LYS A 802 24.96 -20.39 -19.64
CA LYS A 802 26.17 -19.75 -19.09
C LYS A 802 26.01 -19.29 -17.64
N ILE A 803 27.09 -19.32 -16.86
CA ILE A 803 27.20 -18.72 -15.53
C ILE A 803 28.44 -17.84 -15.54
N TRP A 804 28.28 -16.57 -15.22
CA TRP A 804 29.42 -15.73 -14.87
C TRP A 804 29.66 -15.85 -13.37
N ILE A 805 30.85 -16.30 -12.98
CA ILE A 805 31.30 -16.36 -11.59
C ILE A 805 32.33 -15.26 -11.38
N ASP A 806 31.97 -14.17 -10.69
CA ASP A 806 32.92 -13.13 -10.32
C ASP A 806 33.58 -13.48 -8.98
N CYS A 807 34.86 -13.90 -9.04
CA CYS A 807 35.56 -14.38 -7.87
C CYS A 807 36.51 -13.31 -7.31
N GLN A 808 36.13 -12.72 -6.18
CA GLN A 808 36.71 -11.49 -5.64
C GLN A 808 38.13 -11.65 -5.03
N ASN A 809 38.64 -12.89 -4.81
CA ASN A 809 39.89 -13.10 -4.08
C ASN A 809 40.77 -14.27 -4.60
N ILE A 810 40.87 -14.43 -5.91
CA ILE A 810 41.78 -15.43 -6.51
C ILE A 810 43.21 -14.91 -6.49
N HIS A 811 44.10 -15.58 -5.75
CA HIS A 811 45.53 -15.26 -5.71
C HIS A 811 46.39 -16.53 -5.78
N GLN A 812 47.70 -16.38 -5.94
CA GLN A 812 48.62 -17.51 -6.14
C GLN A 812 48.50 -18.62 -5.07
N LYS A 813 48.25 -18.25 -3.81
CA LYS A 813 48.15 -19.19 -2.67
C LYS A 813 46.91 -20.09 -2.71
N ASN A 814 45.80 -19.64 -3.32
CA ASN A 814 44.54 -20.39 -3.34
C ASN A 814 44.12 -20.84 -4.75
N ALA A 815 44.72 -20.30 -5.81
CA ALA A 815 44.39 -20.61 -7.21
C ALA A 815 44.30 -22.11 -7.52
N GLN A 816 45.30 -22.89 -7.09
CA GLN A 816 45.30 -24.35 -7.30
C GLN A 816 44.17 -25.07 -6.55
N LYS A 817 43.78 -24.58 -5.36
CA LYS A 817 42.66 -25.14 -4.60
C LYS A 817 41.32 -24.80 -5.25
N ILE A 818 41.17 -23.56 -5.74
CA ILE A 818 39.99 -23.11 -6.49
C ILE A 818 39.85 -23.92 -7.77
N LEU A 819 40.92 -24.09 -8.55
CA LEU A 819 40.92 -24.90 -9.76
C LEU A 819 40.50 -26.36 -9.49
N LYS A 820 41.03 -26.98 -8.42
CA LYS A 820 40.61 -28.32 -7.99
C LYS A 820 39.13 -28.38 -7.63
N LEU A 821 38.60 -27.38 -6.92
CA LEU A 821 37.17 -27.30 -6.62
C LEU A 821 36.34 -27.16 -7.89
N LEU A 822 36.73 -26.27 -8.82
CA LEU A 822 36.02 -26.09 -10.09
C LEU A 822 36.02 -27.37 -10.93
N GLN A 823 37.13 -28.11 -10.99
CA GLN A 823 37.20 -29.43 -11.64
C GLN A 823 36.29 -30.46 -10.96
N HIS A 824 36.17 -30.44 -9.63
CA HIS A 824 35.23 -31.28 -8.90
C HIS A 824 33.77 -30.93 -9.25
N LEU A 825 33.43 -29.64 -9.25
CA LEU A 825 32.10 -29.15 -9.62
C LEU A 825 31.79 -29.46 -11.09
N ASP A 826 32.76 -29.35 -11.99
CA ASP A 826 32.62 -29.72 -13.40
C ASP A 826 32.28 -31.21 -13.58
N LYS A 827 32.98 -32.10 -12.86
CA LYS A 827 32.63 -33.54 -12.87
C LYS A 827 31.20 -33.81 -12.39
N LYS A 828 30.72 -33.01 -11.44
CA LYS A 828 29.38 -33.17 -10.85
C LYS A 828 28.26 -32.55 -11.70
N PHE A 829 28.53 -31.42 -12.35
CA PHE A 829 27.51 -30.55 -12.93
C PHE A 829 27.74 -30.17 -14.39
N THR A 830 28.84 -30.62 -15.02
CA THR A 830 29.24 -30.29 -16.40
C THR A 830 29.28 -28.78 -16.65
N LEU A 831 30.19 -28.10 -15.96
CA LEU A 831 30.23 -26.63 -15.85
C LEU A 831 31.24 -25.95 -16.77
N LYS A 832 32.30 -26.64 -17.18
CA LYS A 832 33.48 -26.02 -17.82
C LYS A 832 33.13 -25.14 -19.01
N HIS A 833 32.22 -25.60 -19.87
CA HIS A 833 31.78 -24.84 -21.05
C HIS A 833 30.69 -23.80 -20.77
N LYS A 834 30.14 -23.78 -19.55
CA LYS A 834 29.10 -22.86 -19.10
C LYS A 834 29.68 -21.71 -18.28
N VAL A 835 30.79 -21.92 -17.60
CA VAL A 835 31.34 -20.96 -16.64
C VAL A 835 32.30 -19.99 -17.30
N ILE A 836 32.10 -18.71 -16.99
CA ILE A 836 33.05 -17.63 -17.22
C ILE A 836 33.57 -17.22 -15.85
N LEU A 837 34.86 -17.43 -15.61
CA LEU A 837 35.51 -17.06 -14.35
C LEU A 837 36.13 -15.67 -14.48
N SER A 838 35.58 -14.70 -13.75
CA SER A 838 36.09 -13.33 -13.70
C SER A 838 36.98 -13.11 -12.48
N THR A 839 38.05 -12.34 -12.65
CA THR A 839 38.99 -11.95 -11.60
C THR A 839 39.69 -10.63 -11.95
N ASP A 840 40.11 -9.90 -10.93
CA ASP A 840 40.86 -8.64 -11.00
C ASP A 840 42.39 -8.83 -10.83
N THR A 841 42.86 -10.07 -10.66
CA THR A 841 44.26 -10.35 -10.30
C THR A 841 45.17 -10.50 -11.53
N ASN A 842 46.37 -9.91 -11.46
CA ASN A 842 47.32 -9.80 -12.57
C ASN A 842 48.42 -10.89 -12.63
N GLY A 843 48.30 -11.96 -11.84
CA GLY A 843 49.30 -13.03 -11.77
C GLY A 843 49.25 -13.99 -12.96
N SER A 844 50.42 -14.45 -13.42
CA SER A 844 50.55 -15.44 -14.50
C SER A 844 49.99 -16.83 -14.13
N PHE A 845 49.80 -17.10 -12.84
CA PHE A 845 49.21 -18.35 -12.35
C PHE A 845 47.80 -18.61 -12.90
N LEU A 846 47.08 -17.57 -13.37
CA LEU A 846 45.78 -17.71 -14.02
C LEU A 846 45.83 -18.52 -15.32
N ASN A 847 47.00 -18.57 -15.98
CA ASN A 847 47.19 -19.41 -17.17
C ASN A 847 46.91 -20.90 -16.88
N SER A 848 47.05 -21.35 -15.63
CA SER A 848 46.68 -22.73 -15.25
C SER A 848 45.19 -23.03 -15.44
N PHE A 849 44.30 -22.04 -15.29
CA PHE A 849 42.87 -22.21 -15.58
C PHE A 849 42.63 -22.33 -17.07
N HIS A 850 43.30 -21.50 -17.88
CA HIS A 850 43.23 -21.55 -19.34
C HIS A 850 43.76 -22.88 -19.89
N GLN A 851 44.91 -23.36 -19.41
CA GLN A 851 45.47 -24.67 -19.76
C GLN A 851 44.51 -25.83 -19.41
N ASN A 852 43.65 -25.64 -18.42
CA ASN A 852 42.59 -26.58 -18.05
C ASN A 852 41.24 -26.29 -18.76
N GLN A 853 41.27 -25.47 -19.81
CA GLN A 853 40.15 -25.12 -20.70
C GLN A 853 39.00 -24.35 -20.01
N TRP A 854 39.29 -23.60 -18.95
CA TRP A 854 38.31 -22.67 -18.36
C TRP A 854 38.31 -21.34 -19.09
N HIS A 855 37.12 -20.77 -19.32
CA HIS A 855 36.99 -19.42 -19.83
C HIS A 855 37.26 -18.41 -18.71
N THR A 856 38.31 -17.61 -18.89
CA THR A 856 38.73 -16.59 -17.91
C THR A 856 38.53 -15.19 -18.48
N SER A 857 38.04 -14.30 -17.62
CA SER A 857 37.87 -12.88 -17.91
C SER A 857 38.66 -12.05 -16.92
N TYR A 858 39.39 -11.03 -17.39
CA TYR A 858 40.09 -10.09 -16.53
C TYR A 858 39.31 -8.79 -16.36
N LYS A 859 39.10 -8.39 -15.10
CA LYS A 859 38.35 -7.20 -14.72
C LYS A 859 39.25 -5.97 -14.65
N ILE A 860 38.94 -4.94 -15.41
CA ILE A 860 39.65 -3.65 -15.41
C ILE A 860 38.82 -2.63 -14.59
N HIS A 861 39.46 -1.99 -13.61
CA HIS A 861 38.81 -1.04 -12.70
C HIS A 861 39.03 0.43 -13.12
N GLU A 862 37.97 1.24 -13.01
CA GLU A 862 37.98 2.68 -13.34
C GLU A 862 39.08 3.46 -12.61
N THR A 863 39.23 3.21 -11.31
CA THR A 863 40.21 3.87 -10.43
C THR A 863 41.65 3.71 -10.90
N THR A 864 41.94 2.71 -11.74
CA THR A 864 43.27 2.48 -12.28
C THR A 864 43.60 3.43 -13.44
N ILE A 865 42.59 4.01 -14.09
CA ILE A 865 42.73 4.75 -15.35
C ILE A 865 42.57 6.25 -15.17
N ASP A 866 41.69 6.71 -14.29
CA ASP A 866 41.42 8.14 -14.07
C ASP A 866 42.65 8.92 -13.56
N ALA A 867 43.60 8.22 -12.94
CA ALA A 867 44.86 8.79 -12.46
C ALA A 867 45.96 8.90 -13.52
N LEU A 868 45.74 8.42 -14.76
CA LEU A 868 46.79 8.32 -15.79
C LEU A 868 46.76 9.48 -16.78
N THR A 869 47.92 10.10 -17.03
CA THR A 869 48.15 10.98 -18.19
C THR A 869 48.02 10.20 -19.51
N GLN A 870 47.86 10.89 -20.65
CA GLN A 870 47.74 10.23 -21.96
C GLN A 870 48.92 9.32 -22.32
N GLU A 871 50.14 9.73 -22.00
CA GLU A 871 51.34 8.91 -22.18
C GLU A 871 51.31 7.65 -21.29
N ASN A 872 50.91 7.82 -20.02
CA ASN A 872 50.77 6.72 -19.08
C ASN A 872 49.63 5.76 -19.46
N LYS A 873 48.58 6.24 -20.14
CA LYS A 873 47.51 5.40 -20.70
C LYS A 873 48.05 4.44 -21.76
N GLN A 874 48.89 4.90 -22.69
CA GLN A 874 49.50 4.01 -23.70
C GLN A 874 50.44 2.98 -23.06
N LYS A 875 51.26 3.39 -22.08
CA LYS A 875 52.16 2.48 -21.36
C LYS A 875 51.38 1.42 -20.58
N TYR A 876 50.31 1.83 -19.90
CA TYR A 876 49.41 0.92 -19.20
C TYR A 876 48.76 -0.07 -20.17
N SER A 877 48.30 0.39 -21.33
CA SER A 877 47.69 -0.48 -22.33
C SER A 877 48.61 -1.56 -22.88
N ARG A 878 49.89 -1.25 -23.10
CA ARG A 878 50.89 -2.25 -23.49
C ARG A 878 51.07 -3.30 -22.39
N LYS A 879 51.17 -2.87 -21.12
CA LYS A 879 51.28 -3.77 -19.97
C LYS A 879 50.06 -4.70 -19.84
N ILE A 880 48.85 -4.17 -20.02
CA ILE A 880 47.61 -4.98 -20.00
C ILE A 880 47.58 -5.96 -21.18
N SER A 881 48.00 -5.54 -22.38
CA SER A 881 48.11 -6.44 -23.53
C SER A 881 49.09 -7.60 -23.28
N GLU A 882 50.26 -7.33 -22.70
CA GLU A 882 51.22 -8.35 -22.31
C GLU A 882 50.64 -9.31 -21.26
N GLN A 883 49.94 -8.77 -20.26
CA GLN A 883 49.26 -9.56 -19.25
C GLN A 883 48.18 -10.47 -19.85
N ILE A 884 47.36 -9.96 -20.77
CA ILE A 884 46.32 -10.72 -21.46
C ILE A 884 46.92 -11.95 -22.15
N ARG A 885 48.05 -11.77 -22.85
CA ARG A 885 48.76 -12.87 -23.49
C ARG A 885 49.35 -13.84 -22.48
N ALA A 886 49.99 -13.34 -21.42
CA ALA A 886 50.62 -14.18 -20.38
C ALA A 886 49.61 -15.02 -19.58
N GLN A 887 48.38 -14.54 -19.41
CA GLN A 887 47.32 -15.21 -18.66
C GLN A 887 46.44 -16.12 -19.53
N GLY A 888 46.54 -16.05 -20.87
CA GLY A 888 45.69 -16.82 -21.77
C GLY A 888 44.20 -16.46 -21.68
N LEU A 889 43.89 -15.17 -21.46
CA LEU A 889 42.51 -14.73 -21.23
C LEU A 889 41.63 -14.92 -22.46
N SER A 890 40.35 -15.23 -22.21
CA SER A 890 39.34 -15.32 -23.28
C SER A 890 38.58 -14.00 -23.47
N SER A 891 38.48 -13.19 -22.41
CA SER A 891 37.69 -11.96 -22.43
C SER A 891 38.23 -10.88 -21.47
N LEU A 892 37.76 -9.65 -21.65
CA LEU A 892 37.94 -8.53 -20.75
C LEU A 892 36.60 -8.07 -20.17
N SER A 893 36.54 -7.88 -18.86
CA SER A 893 35.38 -7.33 -18.16
C SER A 893 35.67 -5.91 -17.68
N PHE A 894 34.75 -4.97 -17.90
CA PHE A 894 34.92 -3.57 -17.48
C PHE A 894 33.58 -2.86 -17.39
N THR A 895 33.54 -1.71 -16.73
CA THR A 895 32.35 -0.86 -16.67
C THR A 895 32.14 -0.12 -17.98
N SER A 896 30.89 0.21 -18.29
CA SER A 896 30.43 0.95 -19.46
C SER A 896 31.24 2.22 -19.72
N LYS A 897 31.61 2.94 -18.65
CA LYS A 897 32.45 4.16 -18.71
C LYS A 897 33.84 3.92 -19.30
N LEU A 898 34.41 2.73 -19.13
CA LEU A 898 35.72 2.38 -19.68
C LEU A 898 35.66 2.00 -21.15
N TYR A 899 34.48 1.82 -21.74
CA TYR A 899 34.34 1.38 -23.13
C TYR A 899 35.14 2.26 -24.13
N PRO A 900 35.09 3.61 -24.09
CA PRO A 900 35.91 4.43 -24.99
C PRO A 900 37.42 4.23 -24.79
N PHE A 901 37.86 4.05 -23.54
CA PHE A 901 39.26 3.78 -23.23
C PHE A 901 39.71 2.44 -23.80
N ILE A 902 38.90 1.38 -23.62
CA ILE A 902 39.20 0.05 -24.15
C ILE A 902 39.32 0.10 -25.67
N LYS A 903 38.35 0.72 -26.36
CA LYS A 903 38.34 0.82 -27.82
C LYS A 903 39.52 1.61 -28.38
N HIS A 904 39.92 2.70 -27.74
CA HIS A 904 40.98 3.55 -28.28
C HIS A 904 42.39 3.07 -27.89
N PHE A 905 42.58 2.60 -26.66
CA PHE A 905 43.92 2.36 -26.11
C PHE A 905 44.27 0.88 -25.95
N ILE A 906 43.31 -0.03 -25.73
CA ILE A 906 43.59 -1.44 -25.46
C ILE A 906 43.38 -2.30 -26.71
N GLU A 907 42.25 -2.11 -27.39
CA GLU A 907 41.85 -2.84 -28.59
C GLU A 907 42.97 -2.94 -29.65
N PRO A 908 43.74 -1.86 -29.96
CA PRO A 908 44.80 -1.95 -30.97
C PRO A 908 45.93 -2.92 -30.62
N PHE A 909 46.09 -3.32 -29.35
CA PHE A 909 47.18 -4.16 -28.88
C PHE A 909 46.75 -5.59 -28.53
N ILE A 910 45.46 -5.92 -28.62
CA ILE A 910 44.95 -7.25 -28.23
C ILE A 910 44.40 -8.02 -29.45
N PRO A 911 44.48 -9.37 -29.45
CA PRO A 911 43.93 -10.19 -30.52
C PRO A 911 42.43 -9.96 -30.74
N ASN A 912 41.95 -10.08 -31.99
CA ASN A 912 40.54 -9.86 -32.36
C ASN A 912 39.55 -10.87 -31.74
N ASN A 913 40.03 -12.04 -31.30
CA ASN A 913 39.22 -13.08 -30.69
C ASN A 913 38.93 -12.85 -29.19
N ILE A 914 39.55 -11.85 -28.55
CA ILE A 914 39.22 -11.46 -27.18
C ILE A 914 37.86 -10.76 -27.17
N SER A 915 36.91 -11.27 -26.40
CA SER A 915 35.59 -10.66 -26.22
C SER A 915 35.56 -9.66 -25.06
N TYR A 916 34.53 -8.82 -25.03
CA TYR A 916 34.28 -7.80 -24.02
C TYR A 916 33.01 -8.10 -23.26
N HIS A 917 33.07 -7.85 -21.96
CA HIS A 917 31.93 -7.98 -21.06
C HIS A 917 31.72 -6.68 -20.28
N ILE A 918 30.51 -6.13 -20.32
CA ILE A 918 30.13 -4.91 -19.60
C ILE A 918 29.54 -5.30 -18.24
N THR A 919 30.02 -4.70 -17.15
CA THR A 919 29.67 -5.12 -15.77
C THR A 919 28.54 -4.32 -15.10
N ASP A 920 28.01 -3.29 -15.75
CA ASP A 920 27.12 -2.26 -15.17
C ASP A 920 26.10 -1.74 -16.20
N GLY A 921 25.49 -2.64 -16.97
CA GLY A 921 24.43 -2.28 -17.90
C GLY A 921 23.14 -1.79 -17.21
N PRO A 922 22.14 -1.37 -18.01
CA PRO A 922 20.88 -0.86 -17.48
C PRO A 922 20.17 -1.87 -16.55
N THR A 923 19.55 -1.39 -15.49
CA THR A 923 18.83 -2.19 -14.50
C THR A 923 17.58 -2.86 -15.09
N LEU A 924 17.41 -4.17 -14.89
CA LEU A 924 16.37 -4.96 -15.58
C LEU A 924 14.95 -4.53 -15.21
N HIS A 925 14.75 -3.98 -14.01
CA HIS A 925 13.44 -3.51 -13.54
C HIS A 925 13.18 -2.01 -13.83
N SER A 926 14.03 -1.36 -14.61
CA SER A 926 13.83 0.04 -15.01
C SER A 926 12.78 0.16 -16.12
N MET A 927 11.92 1.17 -16.02
CA MET A 927 11.02 1.57 -17.11
C MET A 927 11.77 1.99 -18.38
N GLN A 928 12.98 2.54 -18.24
CA GLN A 928 13.80 3.03 -19.36
C GLN A 928 14.77 1.98 -19.91
N PHE A 929 14.78 0.76 -19.34
CA PHE A 929 15.75 -0.31 -19.64
C PHE A 929 16.05 -0.49 -21.13
N GLN A 930 15.02 -0.65 -21.97
CA GLN A 930 15.21 -0.86 -23.41
C GLN A 930 15.82 0.37 -24.09
N THR A 931 15.35 1.56 -23.71
CA THR A 931 15.84 2.82 -24.29
C THR A 931 17.30 3.05 -23.92
N ASP A 932 17.65 2.82 -22.66
CA ASP A 932 19.01 2.99 -22.16
C ASP A 932 19.94 1.97 -22.82
N LEU A 933 19.52 0.72 -22.93
CA LEU A 933 20.29 -0.33 -23.60
C LEU A 933 20.63 0.02 -25.06
N HIS A 934 19.67 0.55 -25.82
CA HIS A 934 19.88 0.87 -27.24
C HIS A 934 20.70 2.15 -27.47
N LYS A 935 20.76 3.06 -26.50
CA LYS A 935 21.56 4.29 -26.59
C LYS A 935 23.06 4.04 -26.46
N GLU A 936 23.44 2.95 -25.82
CA GLU A 936 24.83 2.68 -25.48
C GLU A 936 25.63 2.17 -26.68
N ALA A 937 26.77 2.82 -26.97
CA ALA A 937 27.61 2.46 -28.12
C ALA A 937 28.12 1.01 -28.04
N TYR A 938 28.40 0.51 -26.83
CA TYR A 938 28.86 -0.85 -26.61
C TYR A 938 27.80 -1.91 -26.97
N TYR A 939 26.52 -1.54 -27.01
CA TYR A 939 25.45 -2.48 -27.34
C TYR A 939 25.50 -2.94 -28.81
N GLN A 940 26.00 -2.09 -29.71
CA GLN A 940 26.16 -2.45 -31.13
C GLN A 940 27.51 -3.14 -31.44
N ASP A 941 28.43 -3.18 -30.48
CA ASP A 941 29.74 -3.79 -30.67
C ASP A 941 29.68 -5.32 -30.60
N LYS A 942 30.08 -5.98 -31.69
CA LYS A 942 30.11 -7.45 -31.79
C LYS A 942 31.12 -8.10 -30.86
N ARG A 943 32.16 -7.37 -30.43
CA ARG A 943 33.10 -7.88 -29.42
C ARG A 943 32.46 -7.89 -28.03
N VAL A 944 31.44 -7.08 -27.77
CA VAL A 944 30.69 -7.10 -26.52
C VAL A 944 29.71 -8.26 -26.50
N THR A 945 30.14 -9.38 -25.92
CA THR A 945 29.39 -10.64 -25.89
C THR A 945 28.52 -10.79 -24.64
N ILE A 946 28.77 -10.02 -23.59
CA ILE A 946 27.96 -10.04 -22.35
C ILE A 946 27.79 -8.64 -21.80
N ILE A 947 26.59 -8.34 -21.30
CA ILE A 947 26.24 -7.14 -20.56
C ILE A 947 25.52 -7.58 -19.28
N LEU A 948 26.06 -7.23 -18.12
CA LEU A 948 25.41 -7.47 -16.83
C LEU A 948 24.31 -6.45 -16.60
N SER A 949 23.16 -6.89 -16.11
CA SER A 949 21.97 -6.08 -15.83
C SER A 949 21.50 -6.36 -14.39
N PRO A 950 21.58 -5.37 -13.49
CA PRO A 950 21.20 -5.54 -12.08
C PRO A 950 19.75 -6.01 -11.82
#